data_AF-A0A968MJZ6-F1
#
_entry.id   AF-A0A968MJZ6-F1
#
_cell.length_a   1.000
_cell.length_b   1.000
_cell.length_c   1.000
_cell.angle_alpha   90.00
_cell.angle_beta   90.00
_cell.angle_gamma   90.00
#
_symmetry.space_group_name_H-M   'P 1'
#
loop_
_entity.id
_entity.type
_entity.pdbx_description
1 polymer ?
#
loop_
_entity_poly.entity_id
_entity_poly.type
_entity_poly.pdbx_seq_one_letter_code
_entity_poly.pdbx_strand_id
1 'polypeptide(L)'
;MVEGSPESKRIHKLYNQLDKALQRITDLSVEFETIQSDPDFLQKKSRLDSMYFAVKKAHKSFSTRFILDDPCSFASLQALYQQMGKRDPLFEINEDFFLYEKVDSCLSSLYPSSGAVKTLNKKVVETREFMKIDSGSFAPEINLPDTSGNNISLHSLHGKYVLVSFWASWCTPCRDLNASLIPVYKKYHDKGFEIYQVSLDKTEESWKTGVIEDKIPWINVSDLKYWNSSAVNSYYIRKVPFSILIDKDGKIVEKDIPVEQLIRKLVRNYPMKNILVKKIVFFAFAVLLLISCTNKKQVVIRGHITQSTGGKVYLEEQDLYFSRRIDSAKVHRNGKFTLKATVKNPDFYMLKFSNNKTINLLLEPNEKLSISANLDELPQSIQVEGSNGSKAVNEVNKKLMETQFKIDSISSLYEKTENADEKERLVSEYRDVLKNHHRYSLGFIFENINSLAAYTAINQQYRNGDYVFNTIKDLQYYKIVTDSLTRRYSRSKHVIALKENTKEMIDGYNSQRLMSMVKKENFHLPEISLPGMKENDVKLSSLKGKIVLLNFWATWSRESIEKNLALKDLYSKYRKRGFEIYSVSLDNSMDKWLYEIKFDDLSWIHVIDTLYPNSRALMSYNVSSIPFNYLIGRILKPLLQRI
;
A
#
# COMPACT_ATOMS: atom_id res chain seq x y z
N MET A 1 40.82 22.79 23.07
CA MET A 1 40.12 23.97 22.53
C MET A 1 40.67 24.21 21.13
N VAL A 2 39.81 24.38 20.11
CA VAL A 2 40.26 24.74 18.74
C VAL A 2 40.23 26.26 18.62
N GLU A 3 41.38 26.90 18.44
CA GLU A 3 41.52 28.36 18.33
C GLU A 3 42.15 28.78 16.99
N GLY A 4 41.94 30.04 16.58
CA GLY A 4 42.56 30.62 15.38
C GLY A 4 41.89 30.39 14.01
N SER A 5 41.00 29.40 13.84
CA SER A 5 40.31 29.13 12.55
C SER A 5 38.78 29.03 12.70
N PRO A 6 38.00 29.94 12.09
CA PRO A 6 36.54 29.86 12.08
C PRO A 6 36.00 28.55 11.47
N GLU A 7 36.62 28.08 10.38
CA GLU A 7 36.30 26.79 9.75
C GLU A 7 36.53 25.62 10.69
N SER A 8 37.70 25.57 11.35
CA SER A 8 38.02 24.49 12.29
C SER A 8 37.08 24.48 13.50
N LYS A 9 36.65 25.66 13.99
CA LYS A 9 35.64 25.78 15.04
C LYS A 9 34.28 25.25 14.58
N ARG A 10 33.88 25.54 13.34
CA ARG A 10 32.64 25.05 12.73
C ARG A 10 32.65 23.53 12.57
N ILE A 11 33.73 22.99 12.03
CA ILE A 11 33.95 21.54 11.89
C ILE A 11 33.89 20.87 13.27
N HIS A 12 34.57 21.42 14.27
CA HIS A 12 34.52 20.88 15.63
C HIS A 12 33.10 20.89 16.21
N LYS A 13 32.31 21.95 15.98
CA LYS A 13 30.89 22.00 16.38
C LYS A 13 30.05 20.92 15.68
N LEU A 14 30.28 20.69 14.39
CA LEU A 14 29.60 19.66 13.60
C LEU A 14 29.92 18.25 14.12
N TYR A 15 31.20 17.95 14.37
CA TYR A 15 31.65 16.66 14.89
C TYR A 15 31.17 16.41 16.31
N ASN A 16 31.22 17.40 17.21
CA ASN A 16 30.71 17.24 18.57
C ASN A 16 29.20 16.89 18.60
N GLN A 17 28.42 17.32 17.60
CA GLN A 17 27.01 16.92 17.49
C GLN A 17 26.85 15.56 16.82
N LEU A 18 27.66 15.26 15.81
CA LEU A 18 27.69 13.94 15.19
C LEU A 18 28.08 12.86 16.21
N ASP A 19 29.11 13.07 17.02
CA ASP A 19 29.58 12.12 18.03
C ASP A 19 28.50 11.83 19.09
N LYS A 20 27.74 12.84 19.50
CA LYS A 20 26.58 12.63 20.39
C LYS A 20 25.51 11.76 19.73
N ALA A 21 25.24 11.98 18.45
CA ALA A 21 24.28 11.18 17.71
C ALA A 21 24.79 9.74 17.50
N LEU A 22 26.05 9.56 17.14
CA LEU A 22 26.68 8.25 16.96
C LEU A 22 26.76 7.48 18.27
N GLN A 23 27.12 8.13 19.38
CA GLN A 23 27.12 7.48 20.69
C GLN A 23 25.73 6.94 21.02
N ARG A 24 24.68 7.73 20.78
CA ARG A 24 23.31 7.28 21.01
C ARG A 24 22.93 6.10 20.10
N ILE A 25 23.40 6.09 18.85
CA ILE A 25 23.19 4.96 17.92
C ILE A 25 23.95 3.72 18.39
N THR A 26 25.17 3.87 18.90
CA THR A 26 25.94 2.78 19.50
C THR A 26 25.21 2.19 20.68
N ASP A 27 24.71 3.02 21.60
CA ASP A 27 23.94 2.56 22.76
C ASP A 27 22.69 1.75 22.33
N LEU A 28 21.98 2.22 21.30
CA LEU A 28 20.83 1.53 20.72
C LEU A 28 21.22 0.21 20.04
N SER A 29 22.41 0.13 19.45
CA SER A 29 22.91 -1.06 18.78
C SER A 29 23.25 -2.15 19.81
N VAL A 30 23.88 -1.77 20.93
CA VAL A 30 24.10 -2.68 22.07
C VAL A 30 22.77 -3.17 22.63
N GLU A 31 21.79 -2.27 22.79
CA GLU A 31 20.44 -2.66 23.22
C GLU A 31 19.76 -3.59 22.21
N PHE A 32 20.00 -3.41 20.90
CA PHE A 32 19.49 -4.30 19.86
C PHE A 32 20.08 -5.71 19.95
N GLU A 33 21.38 -5.83 20.22
CA GLU A 33 22.04 -7.13 20.39
C GLU A 33 21.50 -7.89 21.60
N THR A 34 21.22 -7.20 22.71
CA THR A 34 20.74 -7.85 23.95
C THR A 34 19.30 -8.37 23.87
N ILE A 35 18.46 -7.85 22.95
CA ILE A 35 17.06 -8.25 22.82
C ILE A 35 16.82 -9.38 21.79
N GLN A 36 17.84 -9.88 21.09
CA GLN A 36 17.65 -10.80 19.96
C GLN A 36 16.96 -12.13 20.36
N SER A 37 17.19 -12.59 21.58
CA SER A 37 16.58 -13.81 22.14
C SER A 37 15.30 -13.54 22.96
N ASP A 38 14.81 -12.30 22.97
CA ASP A 38 13.69 -11.87 23.78
C ASP A 38 12.34 -12.28 23.15
N PRO A 39 11.37 -12.84 23.91
CA PRO A 39 10.05 -13.18 23.39
C PRO A 39 9.29 -12.01 22.75
N ASP A 40 9.56 -10.78 23.20
CA ASP A 40 8.97 -9.54 22.67
C ASP A 40 9.88 -8.85 21.64
N PHE A 41 10.82 -9.57 21.03
CA PHE A 41 11.85 -9.02 20.13
C PHE A 41 11.28 -8.07 19.08
N LEU A 42 10.17 -8.41 18.42
CA LEU A 42 9.59 -7.55 17.37
C LEU A 42 9.12 -6.19 17.90
N GLN A 43 8.53 -6.15 19.10
CA GLN A 43 8.09 -4.92 19.72
C GLN A 43 9.28 -4.08 20.20
N LYS A 44 10.27 -4.73 20.82
CA LYS A 44 11.50 -4.08 21.30
C LYS A 44 12.35 -3.57 20.13
N LYS A 45 12.49 -4.35 19.06
CA LYS A 45 13.13 -3.94 17.80
C LYS A 45 12.42 -2.73 17.19
N SER A 46 11.09 -2.75 17.08
CA SER A 46 10.34 -1.61 16.53
C SER A 46 10.58 -0.32 17.33
N ARG A 47 10.72 -0.42 18.66
CA ARG A 47 11.11 0.71 19.50
C ARG A 47 12.53 1.18 19.20
N LEU A 48 13.51 0.27 19.12
CA LEU A 48 14.90 0.61 18.82
C LEU A 48 15.05 1.23 17.44
N ASP A 49 14.40 0.68 16.42
CA ASP A 49 14.34 1.25 15.07
C ASP A 49 13.78 2.68 15.13
N SER A 50 12.68 2.89 15.88
CA SER A 50 12.07 4.22 16.05
C SER A 50 13.02 5.22 16.71
N MET A 51 13.78 4.79 17.73
CA MET A 51 14.77 5.61 18.43
C MET A 51 15.96 5.93 17.53
N TYR A 52 16.45 4.95 16.78
CA TYR A 52 17.50 5.14 15.77
C TYR A 52 17.09 6.20 14.75
N PHE A 53 15.89 6.07 14.16
CA PHE A 53 15.36 7.06 13.24
C PHE A 53 15.07 8.43 13.91
N ALA A 54 14.93 8.48 15.24
CA ALA A 54 14.79 9.74 15.97
C ALA A 54 16.12 10.50 15.99
N VAL A 55 17.18 9.80 16.40
CA VAL A 55 18.54 10.31 16.47
C VAL A 55 18.99 10.77 15.10
N LYS A 56 18.82 9.94 14.06
CA LYS A 56 19.12 10.29 12.68
C LYS A 56 18.37 11.55 12.22
N LYS A 57 17.07 11.65 12.48
CA LYS A 57 16.26 12.82 12.08
C LYS A 57 16.67 14.10 12.82
N ALA A 58 16.93 14.01 14.12
CA ALA A 58 17.37 15.13 14.94
C ALA A 58 18.71 15.66 14.45
N HIS A 59 19.66 14.76 14.19
CA HIS A 59 20.96 15.12 13.63
C HIS A 59 20.83 15.69 12.21
N LYS A 60 20.00 15.09 11.34
CA LYS A 60 19.72 15.63 9.99
C LYS A 60 19.19 17.06 10.05
N SER A 61 18.29 17.35 11.00
CA SER A 61 17.73 18.69 11.20
C SER A 61 18.75 19.70 11.74
N PHE A 62 19.67 19.26 12.59
CA PHE A 62 20.81 20.06 13.01
C PHE A 62 21.73 20.35 11.82
N SER A 63 22.17 19.33 11.08
CA SER A 63 23.09 19.48 9.95
C SER A 63 22.48 20.28 8.81
N THR A 64 21.17 20.18 8.58
CA THR A 64 20.45 21.01 7.59
C THR A 64 20.57 22.49 7.95
N ARG A 65 20.27 22.87 9.20
CA ARG A 65 20.42 24.26 9.68
C ARG A 65 21.88 24.69 9.62
N PHE A 66 22.79 23.82 10.05
CA PHE A 66 24.22 24.09 10.01
C PHE A 66 24.71 24.43 8.60
N ILE A 67 24.24 23.70 7.57
CA ILE A 67 24.51 23.95 6.15
C ILE A 67 23.89 25.27 5.71
N LEU A 68 22.61 25.50 6.03
CA LEU A 68 21.89 26.71 5.59
C LEU A 68 22.41 27.99 6.25
N ASP A 69 22.96 27.90 7.47
CA ASP A 69 23.56 29.02 8.18
C ASP A 69 24.84 29.52 7.48
N ASP A 70 25.54 28.68 6.72
CA ASP A 70 26.71 29.07 5.91
C ASP A 70 27.04 28.01 4.85
N PRO A 71 26.37 28.06 3.69
CA PRO A 71 26.60 27.07 2.63
C PRO A 71 28.00 27.19 2.00
N CYS A 72 28.71 28.29 2.26
CA CYS A 72 30.02 28.62 1.70
C CYS A 72 31.20 28.07 2.51
N SER A 73 30.91 27.35 3.60
CA SER A 73 31.88 26.73 4.48
C SER A 73 32.27 25.31 4.03
N PHE A 74 33.55 24.94 4.15
CA PHE A 74 33.96 23.55 3.94
C PHE A 74 33.40 22.63 5.02
N ALA A 75 33.02 23.16 6.19
CA ALA A 75 32.25 22.42 7.18
C ALA A 75 30.85 22.02 6.67
N SER A 76 30.22 22.85 5.82
CA SER A 76 28.93 22.52 5.21
C SER A 76 29.06 21.43 4.14
N LEU A 77 30.18 21.43 3.41
CA LEU A 77 30.55 20.30 2.54
C LEU A 77 30.73 19.00 3.34
N GLN A 78 31.40 19.06 4.49
CA GLN A 78 31.54 17.90 5.39
C GLN A 78 30.17 17.43 5.92
N ALA A 79 29.28 18.35 6.26
CA ALA A 79 27.94 18.04 6.75
C ALA A 79 27.10 17.23 5.73
N LEU A 80 27.23 17.51 4.43
CA LEU A 80 26.56 16.76 3.36
C LEU A 80 26.95 15.28 3.29
N TYR A 81 28.14 14.92 3.77
CA TYR A 81 28.69 13.57 3.65
C TYR A 81 28.76 12.80 4.97
N GLN A 82 28.10 13.29 6.01
CA GLN A 82 28.02 12.59 7.30
C GLN A 82 27.37 11.21 7.15
N GLN A 83 27.89 10.25 7.91
CA GLN A 83 27.38 8.88 7.99
C GLN A 83 26.84 8.63 9.39
N MET A 84 25.69 7.97 9.48
CA MET A 84 25.02 7.60 10.74
C MET A 84 25.18 6.10 11.06
N GLY A 85 26.06 5.42 10.33
CA GLY A 85 26.33 3.99 10.41
C GLY A 85 27.20 3.53 9.25
N LYS A 86 27.47 2.22 9.17
CA LYS A 86 28.24 1.65 8.06
C LYS A 86 27.42 1.74 6.77
N ARG A 87 27.77 2.71 5.90
CA ARG A 87 27.07 3.02 4.64
C ARG A 87 25.64 3.55 4.82
N ASP A 88 25.38 4.27 5.90
CA ASP A 88 24.11 4.95 6.10
C ASP A 88 24.32 6.48 6.02
N PRO A 89 24.22 7.09 4.83
CA PRO A 89 24.40 8.53 4.69
C PRO A 89 23.27 9.29 5.40
N LEU A 90 23.63 10.45 5.94
CA LEU A 90 22.68 11.37 6.57
C LEU A 90 21.81 12.09 5.52
N PHE A 91 22.44 12.49 4.42
CA PHE A 91 21.81 13.16 3.28
C PHE A 91 21.98 12.31 2.02
N GLU A 92 20.91 12.24 1.24
CA GLU A 92 20.90 11.57 -0.05
C GLU A 92 20.79 12.63 -1.13
N ILE A 93 21.73 12.66 -2.09
CA ILE A 93 21.80 13.76 -3.07
C ILE A 93 20.53 13.93 -3.91
N ASN A 94 19.77 12.85 -4.12
CA ASN A 94 18.52 12.91 -4.88
C ASN A 94 17.33 13.41 -4.04
N GLU A 95 17.35 13.20 -2.72
CA GLU A 95 16.27 13.63 -1.81
C GLU A 95 16.53 15.03 -1.24
N ASP A 96 17.80 15.35 -1.00
CA ASP A 96 18.27 16.57 -0.35
C ASP A 96 19.01 17.50 -1.34
N PHE A 97 18.75 17.35 -2.64
CA PHE A 97 19.48 18.02 -3.74
C PHE A 97 19.67 19.52 -3.52
N PHE A 98 18.65 20.22 -3.02
CA PHE A 98 18.71 21.64 -2.71
C PHE A 98 19.88 22.03 -1.78
N LEU A 99 20.23 21.18 -0.80
CA LEU A 99 21.35 21.42 0.10
C LEU A 99 22.69 21.26 -0.64
N TYR A 100 22.81 20.23 -1.47
CA TYR A 100 23.99 20.01 -2.31
C TYR A 100 24.18 21.16 -3.30
N GLU A 101 23.10 21.60 -3.95
CA GLU A 101 23.09 22.73 -4.88
C GLU A 101 23.49 24.05 -4.22
N LYS A 102 22.99 24.33 -3.00
CA LYS A 102 23.39 25.53 -2.25
C LYS A 102 24.87 25.54 -1.89
N VAL A 103 25.37 24.42 -1.38
CA VAL A 103 26.79 24.30 -1.00
C VAL A 103 27.68 24.40 -2.23
N ASP A 104 27.31 23.72 -3.33
CA ASP A 104 28.04 23.78 -4.58
C ASP A 104 28.07 25.18 -5.18
N SER A 105 26.90 25.80 -5.34
CA SER A 105 26.80 27.14 -5.90
C SER A 105 27.67 28.15 -5.15
N CYS A 106 27.77 28.04 -3.82
CA CYS A 106 28.65 28.95 -3.09
C CYS A 106 30.13 28.56 -3.18
N LEU A 107 30.47 27.29 -2.90
CA LEU A 107 31.86 26.85 -2.87
C LEU A 107 32.52 26.87 -4.24
N SER A 108 31.81 26.57 -5.33
CA SER A 108 32.35 26.70 -6.69
C SER A 108 32.67 28.14 -7.06
N SER A 109 31.91 29.11 -6.54
CA SER A 109 32.20 30.54 -6.76
C SER A 109 33.45 31.01 -6.01
N LEU A 110 33.68 30.49 -4.80
CA LEU A 110 34.78 30.92 -3.93
C LEU A 110 36.08 30.13 -4.17
N TYR A 111 35.96 28.83 -4.44
CA TYR A 111 37.06 27.87 -4.47
C TYR A 111 37.00 26.93 -5.68
N PRO A 112 36.90 27.43 -6.93
CA PRO A 112 36.70 26.60 -8.13
C PRO A 112 37.83 25.61 -8.41
N SER A 113 39.04 25.86 -7.90
CA SER A 113 40.20 24.98 -8.07
C SER A 113 40.24 23.81 -7.08
N SER A 114 39.47 23.86 -5.99
CA SER A 114 39.49 22.84 -4.93
C SER A 114 38.98 21.49 -5.45
N GLY A 115 39.74 20.41 -5.20
CA GLY A 115 39.37 19.06 -5.65
C GLY A 115 38.05 18.55 -5.05
N ALA A 116 37.78 18.90 -3.78
CA ALA A 116 36.53 18.54 -3.12
C ALA A 116 35.32 19.28 -3.73
N VAL A 117 35.51 20.55 -4.09
CA VAL A 117 34.49 21.39 -4.74
C VAL A 117 34.22 20.91 -6.17
N LYS A 118 35.26 20.59 -6.95
CA LYS A 118 35.09 19.99 -8.28
C LYS A 118 34.33 18.67 -8.23
N THR A 119 34.59 17.86 -7.21
CA THR A 119 33.89 16.57 -7.00
C THR A 119 32.41 16.78 -6.67
N LEU A 120 32.11 17.75 -5.79
CA LEU A 120 30.72 18.13 -5.49
C LEU A 120 30.04 18.67 -6.74
N ASN A 121 30.66 19.60 -7.46
CA ASN A 121 30.11 20.22 -8.65
C ASN A 121 29.77 19.20 -9.73
N LYS A 122 30.69 18.26 -9.99
CA LYS A 122 30.43 17.14 -10.89
C LYS A 122 29.17 16.37 -10.48
N LYS A 123 29.03 16.01 -9.19
CA LYS A 123 27.85 15.31 -8.68
C LYS A 123 26.57 16.14 -8.79
N VAL A 124 26.62 17.43 -8.44
CA VAL A 124 25.47 18.33 -8.52
C VAL A 124 25.00 18.52 -9.96
N VAL A 125 25.92 18.72 -10.90
CA VAL A 125 25.61 18.79 -12.32
C VAL A 125 25.00 17.48 -12.79
N GLU A 126 25.63 16.33 -12.51
CA GLU A 126 25.10 15.01 -12.89
C GLU A 126 23.70 14.75 -12.30
N THR A 127 23.46 15.09 -11.04
CA THR A 127 22.14 14.95 -10.41
C THR A 127 21.13 15.95 -10.97
N ARG A 128 21.53 17.20 -11.25
CA ARG A 128 20.65 18.19 -11.89
C ARG A 128 20.18 17.72 -13.26
N GLU A 129 21.09 17.15 -14.04
CA GLU A 129 20.76 16.57 -15.34
C GLU A 129 19.83 15.34 -15.19
N PHE A 130 20.05 14.47 -14.20
CA PHE A 130 19.11 13.39 -13.84
C PHE A 130 17.71 13.94 -13.47
N MET A 131 17.65 15.07 -12.78
CA MET A 131 16.39 15.73 -12.39
C MET A 131 15.67 16.40 -13.58
N LYS A 132 16.33 16.67 -14.71
CA LYS A 132 15.63 17.17 -15.93
C LYS A 132 14.68 16.13 -16.53
N ILE A 133 14.89 14.85 -16.23
CA ILE A 133 13.97 13.75 -16.54
C ILE A 133 12.93 13.64 -15.42
N ASP A 134 12.20 14.73 -15.13
CA ASP A 134 11.15 14.74 -14.11
C ASP A 134 9.76 14.57 -14.70
N SER A 135 8.79 14.23 -13.83
CA SER A 135 7.40 14.09 -14.22
C SER A 135 6.90 15.37 -14.92
N GLY A 136 6.38 15.21 -16.14
CA GLY A 136 5.93 16.29 -17.02
C GLY A 136 6.85 16.57 -18.21
N SER A 137 8.13 16.19 -18.14
CA SER A 137 9.07 16.28 -19.27
C SER A 137 8.79 15.20 -20.33
N PHE A 138 9.13 15.47 -21.59
CA PHE A 138 9.12 14.44 -22.63
C PHE A 138 10.21 13.41 -22.36
N ALA A 139 9.89 12.13 -22.55
CA ALA A 139 10.85 11.07 -22.42
C ALA A 139 11.87 11.12 -23.57
N PRO A 140 13.19 10.97 -23.30
CA PRO A 140 14.20 10.85 -24.35
C PRO A 140 13.89 9.70 -25.32
N GLU A 141 14.19 9.86 -26.61
CA GLU A 141 13.91 8.78 -27.56
C GLU A 141 14.81 7.56 -27.31
N ILE A 142 14.25 6.37 -27.49
CA ILE A 142 15.00 5.11 -27.56
C ILE A 142 14.66 4.44 -28.89
N ASN A 143 15.69 4.14 -29.69
CA ASN A 143 15.52 3.37 -30.91
C ASN A 143 16.59 2.27 -30.97
N LEU A 144 16.21 1.06 -30.56
CA LEU A 144 17.13 -0.08 -30.36
C LEU A 144 16.56 -1.34 -31.03
N PRO A 145 17.42 -2.31 -31.42
CA PRO A 145 16.95 -3.52 -32.06
C PRO A 145 16.26 -4.45 -31.07
N ASP A 146 15.18 -5.10 -31.53
CA ASP A 146 14.47 -6.17 -30.84
C ASP A 146 15.20 -7.52 -30.99
N THR A 147 14.60 -8.59 -30.45
CA THR A 147 15.16 -9.95 -30.54
C THR A 147 15.23 -10.52 -31.96
N SER A 148 14.57 -9.87 -32.94
CA SER A 148 14.63 -10.21 -34.35
C SER A 148 15.58 -9.29 -35.14
N GLY A 149 16.23 -8.32 -34.48
CA GLY A 149 17.13 -7.35 -35.08
C GLY A 149 16.42 -6.12 -35.67
N ASN A 150 15.10 -6.00 -35.50
CA ASN A 150 14.34 -4.84 -36.00
C ASN A 150 14.43 -3.71 -34.98
N ASN A 151 14.80 -2.51 -35.45
CA ASN A 151 14.80 -1.33 -34.61
C ASN A 151 13.37 -0.93 -34.25
N ILE A 152 13.06 -0.93 -32.96
CA ILE A 152 11.80 -0.43 -32.43
C ILE A 152 12.07 0.93 -31.79
N SER A 153 11.31 1.93 -32.21
CA SER A 153 11.35 3.28 -31.65
C SER A 153 10.34 3.41 -30.50
N LEU A 154 10.71 4.09 -29.43
CA LEU A 154 9.81 4.43 -28.32
C LEU A 154 8.69 5.36 -28.80
N HIS A 155 8.99 6.32 -29.68
CA HIS A 155 8.01 7.20 -30.29
C HIS A 155 6.89 6.45 -31.03
N SER A 156 7.19 5.28 -31.63
CA SER A 156 6.19 4.46 -32.31
C SER A 156 5.03 4.00 -31.39
N LEU A 157 5.21 4.10 -30.08
CA LEU A 157 4.23 3.73 -29.06
C LEU A 157 3.36 4.91 -28.57
N HIS A 158 3.48 6.09 -29.18
CA HIS A 158 2.62 7.24 -28.89
C HIS A 158 1.12 6.87 -28.98
N GLY A 159 0.31 7.47 -28.12
CA GLY A 159 -1.10 7.12 -27.94
C GLY A 159 -1.35 6.00 -26.90
N LYS A 160 -0.30 5.29 -26.48
CA LYS A 160 -0.34 4.33 -25.37
C LYS A 160 0.31 4.91 -24.10
N TYR A 161 -0.11 4.44 -22.93
CA TYR A 161 0.75 4.56 -21.74
C TYR A 161 1.85 3.51 -21.87
N VAL A 162 3.11 3.91 -21.68
CA VAL A 162 4.27 3.02 -21.88
C VAL A 162 5.06 2.93 -20.59
N LEU A 163 5.32 1.72 -20.10
CA LEU A 163 6.30 1.49 -19.06
C LEU A 163 7.66 1.18 -19.72
N VAL A 164 8.59 2.13 -19.67
CA VAL A 164 9.98 1.90 -20.07
C VAL A 164 10.70 1.23 -18.91
N SER A 165 11.18 0.00 -19.10
CA SER A 165 11.78 -0.82 -18.04
C SER A 165 13.21 -1.23 -18.40
N PHE A 166 14.17 -0.98 -17.52
CA PHE A 166 15.57 -1.36 -17.69
C PHE A 166 15.88 -2.60 -16.86
N TRP A 167 16.44 -3.63 -17.50
CA TRP A 167 16.65 -4.94 -16.88
C TRP A 167 17.87 -5.67 -17.45
N ALA A 168 18.18 -6.85 -16.90
CA ALA A 168 19.09 -7.79 -17.55
C ALA A 168 18.79 -9.23 -17.12
N SER A 169 19.16 -10.21 -17.94
CA SER A 169 18.95 -11.65 -17.67
C SER A 169 19.58 -12.11 -16.35
N TRP A 170 20.72 -11.53 -15.95
CA TRP A 170 21.46 -11.86 -14.74
C TRP A 170 20.92 -11.16 -13.47
N CYS A 171 19.92 -10.27 -13.61
CA CYS A 171 19.37 -9.49 -12.51
C CYS A 171 18.15 -10.18 -11.90
N THR A 172 18.33 -10.93 -10.81
CA THR A 172 17.22 -11.63 -10.12
C THR A 172 16.05 -10.72 -9.73
N PRO A 173 16.25 -9.51 -9.16
CA PRO A 173 15.13 -8.61 -8.86
C PRO A 173 14.39 -8.14 -10.12
N CYS A 174 15.07 -8.07 -11.26
CA CYS A 174 14.44 -7.74 -12.53
C CYS A 174 13.53 -8.87 -13.04
N ARG A 175 13.97 -10.12 -12.92
CA ARG A 175 13.14 -11.29 -13.27
C ARG A 175 11.90 -11.41 -12.38
N ASP A 176 12.05 -11.12 -11.08
CA ASP A 176 10.95 -11.00 -10.13
C ASP A 176 9.93 -9.91 -10.55
N LEU A 177 10.43 -8.78 -11.07
CA LEU A 177 9.60 -7.69 -11.60
C LEU A 177 8.87 -8.12 -12.88
N ASN A 178 9.55 -8.79 -13.82
CA ASN A 178 8.95 -9.33 -15.05
C ASN A 178 7.74 -10.22 -14.73
N ALA A 179 7.92 -11.19 -13.84
CA ALA A 179 6.84 -12.08 -13.41
C ALA A 179 5.63 -11.32 -12.84
N SER A 180 5.88 -10.22 -12.13
CA SER A 180 4.84 -9.37 -11.54
C SER A 180 4.12 -8.49 -12.58
N LEU A 181 4.77 -8.17 -13.71
CA LEU A 181 4.23 -7.34 -14.80
C LEU A 181 3.38 -8.14 -15.80
N ILE A 182 3.60 -9.45 -15.97
CA ILE A 182 2.80 -10.32 -16.87
C ILE A 182 1.28 -10.17 -16.68
N PRO A 183 0.71 -10.33 -15.46
CA PRO A 183 -0.73 -10.18 -15.29
C PRO A 183 -1.22 -8.75 -15.53
N VAL A 184 -0.40 -7.74 -15.24
CA VAL A 184 -0.71 -6.33 -15.50
C VAL A 184 -0.79 -6.09 -17.01
N TYR A 185 0.23 -6.54 -17.74
CA TYR A 185 0.30 -6.42 -19.19
C TYR A 185 -0.90 -7.10 -19.87
N LYS A 186 -1.16 -8.36 -19.54
CA LYS A 186 -2.31 -9.12 -20.06
C LYS A 186 -3.65 -8.40 -19.88
N LYS A 187 -3.81 -7.65 -18.78
CA LYS A 187 -5.05 -6.95 -18.45
C LYS A 187 -5.23 -5.59 -19.14
N TYR A 188 -4.13 -4.90 -19.43
CA TYR A 188 -4.16 -3.51 -19.90
C TYR A 188 -3.60 -3.31 -21.30
N HIS A 189 -2.90 -4.29 -21.88
CA HIS A 189 -2.29 -4.18 -23.21
C HIS A 189 -3.31 -3.73 -24.26
N ASP A 190 -4.42 -4.47 -24.39
CA ASP A 190 -5.51 -4.17 -25.32
C ASP A 190 -6.27 -2.86 -25.00
N LYS A 191 -5.96 -2.22 -23.87
CA LYS A 191 -6.56 -0.94 -23.46
C LYS A 191 -5.65 0.25 -23.75
N GLY A 192 -4.52 0.03 -24.41
CA GLY A 192 -3.54 1.07 -24.75
C GLY A 192 -2.40 1.17 -23.75
N PHE A 193 -2.08 0.11 -23.00
CA PHE A 193 -0.86 0.03 -22.21
C PHE A 193 0.21 -0.77 -22.96
N GLU A 194 1.47 -0.39 -22.84
CA GLU A 194 2.60 -1.11 -23.43
C GLU A 194 3.75 -1.18 -22.44
N ILE A 195 4.59 -2.21 -22.56
CA ILE A 195 5.87 -2.26 -21.85
C ILE A 195 6.97 -2.26 -22.90
N TYR A 196 7.89 -1.31 -22.78
CA TYR A 196 9.06 -1.18 -23.65
C TYR A 196 10.30 -1.45 -22.80
N GLN A 197 10.84 -2.65 -22.91
CA GLN A 197 11.87 -3.13 -21.99
C GLN A 197 13.25 -3.11 -22.65
N VAL A 198 14.22 -2.44 -22.03
CA VAL A 198 15.60 -2.29 -22.50
C VAL A 198 16.51 -3.22 -21.71
N SER A 199 17.11 -4.22 -22.37
CA SER A 199 18.08 -5.13 -21.76
C SER A 199 19.48 -4.54 -21.74
N LEU A 200 20.15 -4.68 -20.59
CA LEU A 200 21.57 -4.43 -20.37
C LEU A 200 22.33 -5.76 -20.27
N ASP A 201 22.02 -6.74 -21.10
CA ASP A 201 22.86 -7.92 -21.29
C ASP A 201 24.04 -7.60 -22.22
N LYS A 202 25.14 -8.36 -22.11
CA LYS A 202 26.33 -8.20 -22.96
C LYS A 202 26.29 -9.07 -24.21
N THR A 203 25.46 -10.11 -24.19
CA THR A 203 25.36 -11.10 -25.27
C THR A 203 23.89 -11.29 -25.65
N GLU A 204 23.66 -11.45 -26.94
CA GLU A 204 22.33 -11.69 -27.49
C GLU A 204 21.71 -12.99 -26.95
N GLU A 205 22.54 -14.01 -26.75
CA GLU A 205 22.12 -15.31 -26.22
C GLU A 205 21.52 -15.20 -24.82
N SER A 206 22.24 -14.59 -23.86
CA SER A 206 21.75 -14.46 -22.48
C SER A 206 20.47 -13.63 -22.41
N TRP A 207 20.41 -12.57 -23.21
CA TRP A 207 19.22 -11.75 -23.34
C TRP A 207 18.02 -12.54 -23.85
N LYS A 208 18.16 -13.22 -24.99
CA LYS A 208 17.07 -14.02 -25.60
C LYS A 208 16.62 -15.16 -24.70
N THR A 209 17.56 -15.85 -24.05
CA THR A 209 17.23 -16.90 -23.08
C THR A 209 16.43 -16.33 -21.92
N GLY A 210 16.82 -15.19 -21.34
CA GLY A 210 16.05 -14.53 -20.29
C GLY A 210 14.63 -14.16 -20.73
N VAL A 211 14.47 -13.63 -21.95
CA VAL A 211 13.15 -13.31 -22.54
C VAL A 211 12.26 -14.55 -22.64
N ILE A 212 12.82 -15.67 -23.10
CA ILE A 212 12.10 -16.93 -23.27
C ILE A 212 11.72 -17.54 -21.92
N GLU A 213 12.67 -17.62 -20.98
CA GLU A 213 12.45 -18.22 -19.66
C GLU A 213 11.43 -17.43 -18.84
N ASP A 214 11.50 -16.10 -18.87
CA ASP A 214 10.56 -15.21 -18.18
C ASP A 214 9.22 -15.09 -18.94
N LYS A 215 9.11 -15.69 -20.12
CA LYS A 215 7.91 -15.66 -20.99
C LYS A 215 7.43 -14.23 -21.26
N ILE A 216 8.37 -13.34 -21.56
CA ILE A 216 8.11 -11.91 -21.72
C ILE A 216 7.30 -11.65 -23.01
N PRO A 217 6.05 -11.16 -22.92
CA PRO A 217 5.16 -11.00 -24.07
C PRO A 217 5.19 -9.59 -24.70
N TRP A 218 5.99 -8.67 -24.14
CA TRP A 218 6.06 -7.27 -24.56
C TRP A 218 7.35 -6.97 -25.31
N ILE A 219 7.47 -5.74 -25.82
CA ILE A 219 8.62 -5.29 -26.60
C ILE A 219 9.88 -5.35 -25.74
N ASN A 220 10.90 -6.08 -26.22
CA ASN A 220 12.22 -6.14 -25.60
C ASN A 220 13.27 -5.69 -26.63
N VAL A 221 14.16 -4.78 -26.24
CA VAL A 221 15.22 -4.24 -27.11
C VAL A 221 16.56 -4.22 -26.39
N SER A 222 17.67 -4.24 -27.13
CA SER A 222 19.02 -4.07 -26.57
C SER A 222 20.03 -3.65 -27.65
N ASP A 223 21.00 -2.81 -27.29
CA ASP A 223 22.20 -2.59 -28.12
C ASP A 223 23.39 -3.48 -27.71
N LEU A 224 23.22 -4.35 -26.70
CA LEU A 224 24.24 -5.20 -26.10
C LEU A 224 25.44 -4.43 -25.53
N LYS A 225 25.33 -3.10 -25.35
CA LYS A 225 26.41 -2.25 -24.85
C LYS A 225 26.45 -2.17 -23.32
N TYR A 226 25.64 -2.95 -22.61
CA TYR A 226 25.63 -2.97 -21.15
C TYR A 226 25.37 -1.54 -20.60
N TRP A 227 26.11 -1.10 -19.59
CA TRP A 227 26.04 0.27 -19.07
C TRP A 227 26.53 1.37 -20.04
N ASN A 228 27.14 1.02 -21.18
CA ASN A 228 27.55 2.00 -22.20
C ASN A 228 26.44 2.28 -23.24
N SER A 229 25.23 1.74 -23.03
CA SER A 229 24.10 1.99 -23.92
C SER A 229 23.73 3.48 -23.97
N SER A 230 23.35 3.95 -25.15
CA SER A 230 22.83 5.32 -25.32
C SER A 230 21.55 5.56 -24.51
N ALA A 231 20.73 4.52 -24.33
CA ALA A 231 19.51 4.58 -23.52
C ALA A 231 19.84 4.74 -22.02
N VAL A 232 20.88 4.05 -21.53
CA VAL A 232 21.36 4.19 -20.15
C VAL A 232 21.81 5.62 -19.87
N ASN A 233 22.53 6.24 -20.80
CA ASN A 233 22.98 7.62 -20.65
C ASN A 233 21.80 8.61 -20.74
N SER A 234 20.93 8.45 -21.75
CA SER A 234 19.83 9.38 -22.00
C SER A 234 18.80 9.36 -20.87
N TYR A 235 18.63 8.24 -20.18
CA TYR A 235 17.73 8.10 -19.04
C TYR A 235 18.44 8.09 -17.67
N TYR A 236 19.76 8.33 -17.66
CA TYR A 236 20.62 8.31 -16.48
C TYR A 236 20.42 7.08 -15.58
N ILE A 237 20.36 5.89 -16.18
CA ILE A 237 20.14 4.63 -15.47
C ILE A 237 21.39 4.26 -14.66
N ARG A 238 21.23 4.13 -13.34
CA ARG A 238 22.32 3.79 -12.40
C ARG A 238 22.17 2.44 -11.72
N LYS A 239 20.98 1.84 -11.80
CA LYS A 239 20.65 0.53 -11.23
C LYS A 239 19.63 -0.17 -12.13
N VAL A 240 19.57 -1.48 -12.00
CA VAL A 240 18.47 -2.30 -12.52
C VAL A 240 17.92 -3.18 -11.38
N PRO A 241 16.61 -3.43 -11.31
CA PRO A 241 15.59 -2.89 -12.21
C PRO A 241 15.35 -1.39 -11.98
N PHE A 242 14.94 -0.70 -13.03
CA PHE A 242 14.47 0.68 -12.98
C PHE A 242 13.38 0.87 -14.03
N SER A 243 12.32 1.61 -13.71
CA SER A 243 11.23 1.82 -14.66
C SER A 243 10.72 3.25 -14.67
N ILE A 244 10.17 3.66 -15.81
CA ILE A 244 9.62 4.99 -16.03
C ILE A 244 8.28 4.81 -16.71
N LEU A 245 7.23 5.39 -16.13
CA LEU A 245 5.92 5.41 -16.75
C LEU A 245 5.79 6.66 -17.60
N ILE A 246 5.40 6.48 -18.86
CA ILE A 246 5.17 7.52 -19.84
C ILE A 246 3.68 7.54 -20.19
N ASP A 247 3.09 8.72 -20.36
CA ASP A 247 1.72 8.90 -20.84
C ASP A 247 1.62 8.82 -22.37
N LYS A 248 0.40 9.04 -22.87
CA LYS A 248 0.06 8.91 -24.29
C LYS A 248 0.73 9.95 -25.19
N ASP A 249 1.16 11.08 -24.61
CA ASP A 249 1.82 12.16 -25.34
C ASP A 249 3.35 12.00 -25.32
N GLY A 250 3.87 10.94 -24.68
CA GLY A 250 5.31 10.71 -24.54
C GLY A 250 5.92 11.44 -23.33
N LYS A 251 5.10 11.92 -22.38
CA LYS A 251 5.61 12.61 -21.18
C LYS A 251 5.76 11.66 -20.00
N ILE A 252 6.78 11.90 -19.20
CA ILE A 252 7.08 11.13 -18.00
C ILE A 252 6.03 11.43 -16.93
N VAL A 253 5.47 10.37 -16.36
CA VAL A 253 4.41 10.43 -15.33
C VAL A 253 4.95 10.05 -13.95
N GLU A 254 5.92 9.14 -13.92
CA GLU A 254 6.54 8.63 -12.69
C GLU A 254 7.86 7.92 -13.01
N LYS A 255 8.81 7.96 -12.09
CA LYS A 255 10.07 7.21 -12.13
C LYS A 255 10.13 6.20 -11.00
N ASP A 256 10.87 5.12 -11.22
CA ASP A 256 11.07 4.01 -10.29
C ASP A 256 9.76 3.51 -9.67
N ILE A 257 8.71 3.44 -10.51
CA ILE A 257 7.34 3.23 -10.05
C ILE A 257 7.18 1.80 -9.50
N PRO A 258 6.79 1.63 -8.22
CA PRO A 258 6.43 0.31 -7.71
C PRO A 258 5.24 -0.26 -8.48
N VAL A 259 5.22 -1.56 -8.71
CA VAL A 259 4.18 -2.25 -9.51
C VAL A 259 2.77 -1.90 -9.02
N GLU A 260 2.61 -1.74 -7.71
CA GLU A 260 1.35 -1.40 -7.06
C GLU A 260 0.87 0.01 -7.43
N GLN A 261 1.80 0.96 -7.47
CA GLN A 261 1.52 2.33 -7.88
C GLN A 261 1.21 2.39 -9.37
N LEU A 262 1.93 1.61 -10.19
CA LEU A 262 1.64 1.46 -11.61
C LEU A 262 0.20 0.99 -11.81
N ILE A 263 -0.20 -0.08 -11.12
CA ILE A 263 -1.56 -0.61 -11.22
C ILE A 263 -2.59 0.43 -10.79
N ARG A 264 -2.36 1.17 -9.70
CA ARG A 264 -3.26 2.26 -9.27
C ARG A 264 -3.43 3.32 -10.35
N LYS A 265 -2.34 3.73 -11.01
CA LYS A 265 -2.39 4.71 -12.11
C LYS A 265 -3.15 4.14 -13.31
N LEU A 266 -2.92 2.88 -13.69
CA LEU A 266 -3.63 2.23 -14.79
C LEU A 266 -5.13 2.05 -14.50
N VAL A 267 -5.51 1.62 -13.30
CA VAL A 267 -6.93 1.51 -12.88
C VAL A 267 -7.64 2.86 -12.96
N ARG A 268 -6.97 3.94 -12.55
CA ARG A 268 -7.53 5.30 -12.59
C ARG A 268 -7.67 5.83 -14.01
N ASN A 269 -6.66 5.64 -14.85
CA ASN A 269 -6.58 6.25 -16.19
C ASN A 269 -7.31 5.42 -17.26
N TYR A 270 -7.54 4.13 -17.00
CA TYR A 270 -8.35 3.24 -17.84
C TYR A 270 -9.60 2.77 -17.09
N PRO A 271 -10.52 3.67 -16.71
CA PRO A 271 -11.80 3.25 -16.20
C PRO A 271 -12.51 2.45 -17.30
N MET A 272 -12.91 1.23 -16.98
CA MET A 272 -13.60 0.35 -17.93
C MET A 272 -14.86 1.03 -18.47
N LYS A 273 -14.80 1.56 -19.69
CA LYS A 273 -16.02 1.90 -20.45
C LYS A 273 -16.67 0.56 -20.82
N ASN A 274 -17.88 0.32 -20.33
CA ASN A 274 -18.70 -0.81 -20.74
C ASN A 274 -19.08 -0.67 -22.22
N ILE A 275 -18.20 -1.11 -23.13
CA ILE A 275 -18.38 -0.99 -24.59
C ILE A 275 -19.51 -1.91 -25.11
N LEU A 276 -20.03 -2.86 -24.32
CA LEU A 276 -21.19 -3.66 -24.73
C LEU A 276 -22.56 -2.98 -24.54
N VAL A 277 -22.67 -1.91 -23.75
CA VAL A 277 -24.01 -1.42 -23.33
C VAL A 277 -24.64 -0.50 -24.39
N LYS A 278 -23.87 0.19 -25.24
CA LYS A 278 -24.46 1.16 -26.19
C LYS A 278 -25.02 0.56 -27.48
N LYS A 279 -24.51 -0.58 -27.95
CA LYS A 279 -25.03 -1.22 -29.19
C LYS A 279 -26.15 -2.24 -28.92
N ILE A 280 -26.17 -2.84 -27.74
CA ILE A 280 -27.20 -3.83 -27.36
C ILE A 280 -28.51 -3.15 -26.93
N VAL A 281 -28.46 -1.96 -26.33
CA VAL A 281 -29.68 -1.23 -25.88
C VAL A 281 -30.59 -0.85 -27.04
N PHE A 282 -30.05 -0.62 -28.24
CA PHE A 282 -30.87 -0.30 -29.42
C PHE A 282 -31.52 -1.55 -30.04
N PHE A 283 -30.88 -2.71 -29.95
CA PHE A 283 -31.39 -3.98 -30.49
C PHE A 283 -32.29 -4.74 -29.48
N ALA A 284 -32.04 -4.57 -28.17
CA ALA A 284 -32.82 -5.19 -27.11
C ALA A 284 -34.20 -4.54 -26.92
N PHE A 285 -34.38 -3.27 -27.27
CA PHE A 285 -35.68 -2.59 -27.16
C PHE A 285 -36.73 -3.17 -28.12
N ALA A 286 -36.31 -3.71 -29.28
CA ALA A 286 -37.19 -4.38 -30.23
C ALA A 286 -37.57 -5.82 -29.80
N VAL A 287 -36.73 -6.47 -28.99
CA VAL A 287 -36.97 -7.85 -28.49
C VAL A 287 -37.73 -7.84 -27.15
N LEU A 288 -37.70 -6.73 -26.40
CA LEU A 288 -38.34 -6.61 -25.09
C LEU A 288 -39.89 -6.60 -25.11
N LEU A 289 -40.53 -6.50 -26.27
CA LEU A 289 -41.99 -6.53 -26.37
C LEU A 289 -42.60 -7.93 -26.41
N LEU A 290 -41.80 -9.02 -26.47
CA LEU A 290 -42.34 -10.38 -26.63
C LEU A 290 -41.92 -11.41 -25.57
N ILE A 291 -41.23 -11.04 -24.49
CA ILE A 291 -40.91 -11.99 -23.40
C ILE A 291 -41.14 -11.34 -22.04
N SER A 292 -42.41 -11.06 -21.73
CA SER A 292 -42.85 -10.96 -20.34
C SER A 292 -43.05 -12.38 -19.79
N CYS A 293 -41.95 -13.02 -19.40
CA CYS A 293 -41.97 -14.23 -18.59
C CYS A 293 -41.12 -14.00 -17.34
N THR A 294 -41.78 -14.14 -16.19
CA THR A 294 -41.31 -13.97 -14.81
C THR A 294 -39.81 -14.23 -14.58
N ASN A 295 -39.06 -13.16 -14.33
CA ASN A 295 -37.62 -13.15 -14.11
C ASN A 295 -37.28 -13.60 -12.67
N LYS A 296 -37.48 -14.89 -12.36
CA LYS A 296 -37.05 -15.46 -11.06
C LYS A 296 -35.53 -15.59 -11.10
N LYS A 297 -34.82 -14.79 -10.28
CA LYS A 297 -33.36 -14.81 -10.04
C LYS A 297 -32.87 -16.14 -9.47
N GLN A 298 -33.07 -17.23 -10.21
CA GLN A 298 -32.91 -18.59 -9.76
C GLN A 298 -31.58 -19.14 -10.25
N VAL A 299 -30.81 -19.70 -9.32
CA VAL A 299 -29.58 -20.44 -9.59
C VAL A 299 -29.89 -21.92 -9.55
N VAL A 300 -29.32 -22.68 -10.49
CA VAL A 300 -29.44 -24.14 -10.56
C VAL A 300 -28.06 -24.76 -10.46
N ILE A 301 -27.84 -25.55 -9.40
CA ILE A 301 -26.57 -26.24 -9.14
C ILE A 301 -26.77 -27.72 -9.47
N ARG A 302 -25.98 -28.24 -10.42
CA ARG A 302 -25.95 -29.67 -10.76
C ARG A 302 -24.63 -30.26 -10.29
N GLY A 303 -24.68 -31.23 -9.39
CA GLY A 303 -23.48 -31.86 -8.86
C GLY A 303 -23.31 -33.30 -9.33
N HIS A 304 -22.06 -33.73 -9.50
CA HIS A 304 -21.66 -35.12 -9.66
C HIS A 304 -20.48 -35.43 -8.75
N ILE A 305 -20.72 -36.20 -7.70
CA ILE A 305 -19.75 -36.44 -6.62
C ILE A 305 -19.39 -37.91 -6.55
N THR A 306 -18.11 -38.21 -6.71
CA THR A 306 -17.57 -39.58 -6.55
C THR A 306 -17.14 -39.82 -5.11
N GLN A 307 -17.06 -41.10 -4.70
CA GLN A 307 -16.80 -41.53 -3.33
C GLN A 307 -17.80 -40.98 -2.28
N SER A 308 -19.01 -40.64 -2.73
CA SER A 308 -20.12 -40.36 -1.83
C SER A 308 -20.72 -41.68 -1.33
N THR A 309 -20.72 -41.91 -0.03
CA THR A 309 -21.41 -43.04 0.63
C THR A 309 -22.94 -42.90 0.62
N GLY A 310 -23.49 -42.04 -0.24
CA GLY A 310 -24.87 -41.55 -0.17
C GLY A 310 -25.04 -40.47 0.90
N GLY A 311 -26.27 -39.96 1.05
CA GLY A 311 -26.61 -38.96 2.06
C GLY A 311 -27.22 -37.68 1.47
N LYS A 312 -27.20 -36.61 2.26
CA LYS A 312 -27.69 -35.28 1.84
C LYS A 312 -26.52 -34.33 1.60
N VAL A 313 -26.71 -33.47 0.61
CA VAL A 313 -25.94 -32.23 0.41
C VAL A 313 -26.83 -31.06 0.75
N TYR A 314 -26.27 -30.09 1.47
CA TYR A 314 -26.95 -28.87 1.87
C TYR A 314 -26.30 -27.68 1.18
N LEU A 315 -27.11 -26.78 0.64
CA LEU A 315 -26.65 -25.46 0.24
C LEU A 315 -26.84 -24.51 1.42
N GLU A 316 -25.75 -23.89 1.86
CA GLU A 316 -25.77 -22.90 2.92
C GLU A 316 -25.25 -21.56 2.40
N GLU A 317 -25.96 -20.47 2.69
CA GLU A 317 -25.47 -19.10 2.50
C GLU A 317 -24.48 -18.79 3.63
N GLN A 318 -23.30 -18.29 3.28
CA GLN A 318 -22.29 -17.88 4.25
C GLN A 318 -22.53 -16.42 4.63
N ASP A 319 -23.00 -16.19 5.86
CA ASP A 319 -22.95 -14.86 6.48
C ASP A 319 -21.63 -14.71 7.25
N LEU A 320 -21.32 -13.50 7.75
CA LEU A 320 -20.04 -13.21 8.41
C LEU A 320 -19.79 -14.06 9.68
N TYR A 321 -20.84 -14.48 10.36
CA TYR A 321 -20.76 -15.15 11.67
C TYR A 321 -21.51 -16.49 11.74
N PHE A 322 -22.35 -16.80 10.76
CA PHE A 322 -23.16 -18.02 10.75
C PHE A 322 -23.47 -18.44 9.31
N SER A 323 -23.76 -19.71 9.11
CA SER A 323 -24.30 -20.21 7.84
C SER A 323 -25.81 -20.41 7.95
N ARG A 324 -26.54 -20.08 6.88
CA ARG A 324 -27.98 -20.31 6.79
C ARG A 324 -28.27 -21.35 5.73
N ARG A 325 -28.94 -22.44 6.10
CA ARG A 325 -29.38 -23.45 5.13
C ARG A 325 -30.45 -22.87 4.19
N ILE A 326 -30.22 -23.00 2.89
CA ILE A 326 -31.08 -22.52 1.81
C ILE A 326 -31.86 -23.66 1.17
N ASP A 327 -31.17 -24.76 0.85
CA ASP A 327 -31.75 -25.90 0.15
C ASP A 327 -31.02 -27.20 0.55
N SER A 328 -31.61 -28.35 0.22
CA SER A 328 -30.99 -29.65 0.40
C SER A 328 -31.43 -30.65 -0.66
N ALA A 329 -30.52 -31.55 -1.05
CA ALA A 329 -30.79 -32.60 -2.01
C ALA A 329 -30.19 -33.92 -1.52
N LYS A 330 -30.85 -35.02 -1.86
CA LYS A 330 -30.26 -36.35 -1.69
C LYS A 330 -29.23 -36.57 -2.80
N VAL A 331 -28.04 -37.04 -2.44
CA VAL A 331 -27.05 -37.51 -3.41
C VAL A 331 -27.47 -38.90 -3.86
N HIS A 332 -27.74 -39.06 -5.16
CA HIS A 332 -28.13 -40.34 -5.74
C HIS A 332 -26.96 -41.33 -5.74
N ARG A 333 -27.25 -42.63 -5.92
CA ARG A 333 -26.22 -43.69 -5.95
C ARG A 333 -25.16 -43.47 -7.03
N ASN A 334 -25.50 -42.78 -8.11
CA ASN A 334 -24.58 -42.39 -9.19
C ASN A 334 -23.84 -41.05 -8.91
N GLY A 335 -23.86 -40.57 -7.67
CA GLY A 335 -23.20 -39.33 -7.26
C GLY A 335 -23.91 -38.04 -7.68
N LYS A 336 -25.01 -38.10 -8.43
CA LYS A 336 -25.68 -36.90 -8.96
C LYS A 336 -26.59 -36.25 -7.92
N PHE A 337 -26.70 -34.92 -7.97
CA PHE A 337 -27.73 -34.16 -7.25
C PHE A 337 -28.10 -32.87 -8.01
N THR A 338 -29.19 -32.24 -7.62
CA THR A 338 -29.57 -30.90 -8.12
C THR A 338 -30.17 -30.07 -7.00
N LEU A 339 -29.70 -28.83 -6.88
CA LEU A 339 -30.21 -27.83 -5.92
C LEU A 339 -30.68 -26.59 -6.68
N LYS A 340 -31.64 -25.87 -6.11
CA LYS A 340 -32.14 -24.60 -6.66
C LYS A 340 -32.18 -23.54 -5.56
N ALA A 341 -31.61 -22.38 -5.86
CA ALA A 341 -31.58 -21.26 -4.92
C ALA A 341 -32.09 -19.98 -5.57
N THR A 342 -32.68 -19.08 -4.78
CA THR A 342 -32.99 -17.71 -5.24
C THR A 342 -31.90 -16.78 -4.75
N VAL A 343 -31.06 -16.30 -5.66
CA VAL A 343 -29.91 -15.44 -5.35
C VAL A 343 -30.24 -14.01 -5.78
N LYS A 344 -30.39 -13.10 -4.81
CA LYS A 344 -30.79 -11.71 -5.10
C LYS A 344 -29.63 -10.86 -5.58
N ASN A 345 -28.45 -11.06 -4.98
CA ASN A 345 -27.18 -10.40 -5.26
C ASN A 345 -26.06 -11.46 -5.20
N PRO A 346 -24.93 -11.23 -5.88
CA PRO A 346 -23.75 -12.07 -5.71
C PRO A 346 -23.33 -12.18 -4.24
N ASP A 347 -23.17 -13.41 -3.74
CA ASP A 347 -22.70 -13.68 -2.38
C ASP A 347 -22.08 -15.07 -2.23
N PHE A 348 -21.47 -15.33 -1.07
CA PHE A 348 -20.81 -16.59 -0.77
C PHE A 348 -21.78 -17.66 -0.28
N TYR A 349 -21.63 -18.85 -0.83
CA TYR A 349 -22.40 -20.04 -0.48
C TYR A 349 -21.45 -21.22 -0.27
N MET A 350 -21.96 -22.28 0.32
CA MET A 350 -21.20 -23.50 0.57
C MET A 350 -22.08 -24.72 0.36
N LEU A 351 -21.56 -25.71 -0.35
CA LEU A 351 -22.12 -27.06 -0.29
C LEU A 351 -21.52 -27.77 0.90
N LYS A 352 -22.39 -28.29 1.79
CA LYS A 352 -22.00 -29.09 2.94
C LYS A 352 -22.49 -30.51 2.78
N PHE A 353 -21.57 -31.47 2.79
CA PHE A 353 -21.86 -32.89 2.67
C PHE A 353 -22.03 -33.53 4.05
N SER A 354 -22.66 -34.72 4.08
CA SER A 354 -22.96 -35.43 5.33
C SER A 354 -21.70 -35.85 6.12
N ASN A 355 -20.54 -35.94 5.47
CA ASN A 355 -19.24 -36.19 6.09
C ASN A 355 -18.51 -34.90 6.52
N ASN A 356 -19.23 -33.78 6.64
CA ASN A 356 -18.72 -32.43 6.95
C ASN A 356 -17.73 -31.83 5.95
N LYS A 357 -17.43 -32.51 4.83
CA LYS A 357 -16.65 -31.89 3.75
C LYS A 357 -17.45 -30.78 3.07
N THR A 358 -16.75 -29.76 2.59
CA THR A 358 -17.38 -28.56 2.05
C THR A 358 -16.79 -28.13 0.72
N ILE A 359 -17.61 -27.45 -0.11
CA ILE A 359 -17.17 -26.78 -1.35
C ILE A 359 -17.67 -25.34 -1.29
N ASN A 360 -16.75 -24.37 -1.35
CA ASN A 360 -17.08 -22.96 -1.34
C ASN A 360 -17.52 -22.51 -2.73
N LEU A 361 -18.57 -21.68 -2.78
CA LEU A 361 -19.18 -21.16 -4.00
C LEU A 361 -19.36 -19.64 -3.88
N LEU A 362 -19.31 -18.98 -5.02
CA LEU A 362 -19.69 -17.58 -5.17
C LEU A 362 -20.76 -17.56 -6.27
N LEU A 363 -22.03 -17.44 -5.84
CA LEU A 363 -23.17 -17.57 -6.73
C LEU A 363 -23.66 -16.20 -7.16
N GLU A 364 -23.92 -16.04 -8.45
CA GLU A 364 -24.56 -14.85 -9.02
C GLU A 364 -26.00 -15.17 -9.50
N PRO A 365 -26.90 -14.17 -9.55
CA PRO A 365 -28.26 -14.37 -10.06
C PRO A 365 -28.28 -15.00 -11.46
N ASN A 366 -29.16 -15.97 -11.67
CA ASN A 366 -29.40 -16.65 -12.96
C ASN A 366 -28.30 -17.63 -13.43
N GLU A 367 -27.34 -17.99 -12.57
CA GLU A 367 -26.34 -19.00 -12.91
C GLU A 367 -26.92 -20.42 -13.03
N LYS A 368 -26.39 -21.17 -13.99
CA LYS A 368 -26.60 -22.62 -14.10
C LYS A 368 -25.22 -23.26 -14.10
N LEU A 369 -24.83 -23.83 -12.96
CA LEU A 369 -23.50 -24.37 -12.76
C LEU A 369 -23.50 -25.89 -12.61
N SER A 370 -22.42 -26.49 -13.09
CA SER A 370 -22.07 -27.88 -12.85
C SER A 370 -20.85 -27.96 -11.94
N ILE A 371 -20.90 -28.90 -10.98
CA ILE A 371 -19.82 -29.18 -10.05
C ILE A 371 -19.51 -30.67 -10.10
N SER A 372 -18.25 -31.02 -10.36
CA SER A 372 -17.73 -32.38 -10.20
C SER A 372 -16.61 -32.38 -9.17
N ALA A 373 -16.60 -33.38 -8.30
CA ALA A 373 -15.52 -33.56 -7.32
C ALA A 373 -15.43 -35.00 -6.79
N ASN A 374 -14.22 -35.42 -6.46
CA ASN A 374 -13.97 -36.58 -5.59
C ASN A 374 -13.85 -36.08 -4.15
N LEU A 375 -14.74 -36.52 -3.26
CA LEU A 375 -14.76 -36.07 -1.87
C LEU A 375 -13.44 -36.35 -1.13
N ASP A 376 -12.73 -37.41 -1.47
CA ASP A 376 -11.49 -37.80 -0.77
C ASP A 376 -10.26 -37.01 -1.21
N GLU A 377 -10.37 -36.29 -2.33
CA GLU A 377 -9.31 -35.48 -2.92
C GLU A 377 -9.64 -33.98 -2.88
N LEU A 378 -10.57 -33.56 -2.02
CA LEU A 378 -10.89 -32.13 -1.90
C LEU A 378 -9.72 -31.34 -1.29
N PRO A 379 -9.52 -30.09 -1.72
CA PRO A 379 -10.23 -29.34 -2.77
C PRO A 379 -9.65 -29.58 -4.18
N GLN A 380 -8.61 -30.41 -4.34
CA GLN A 380 -7.85 -30.56 -5.58
C GLN A 380 -8.69 -31.07 -6.77
N SER A 381 -9.66 -31.93 -6.48
CA SER A 381 -10.56 -32.57 -7.46
C SER A 381 -11.75 -31.70 -7.88
N ILE A 382 -11.95 -30.53 -7.26
CA ILE A 382 -13.12 -29.68 -7.55
C ILE A 382 -12.99 -29.10 -8.96
N GLN A 383 -14.02 -29.33 -9.77
CA GLN A 383 -14.21 -28.69 -11.07
C GLN A 383 -15.56 -27.98 -11.07
N VAL A 384 -15.55 -26.72 -11.52
CA VAL A 384 -16.75 -25.87 -11.59
C VAL A 384 -16.86 -25.28 -12.98
N GLU A 385 -18.04 -25.41 -13.57
CA GLU A 385 -18.40 -24.80 -14.86
C GLU A 385 -19.70 -24.01 -14.72
N GLY A 386 -19.90 -23.00 -15.57
CA GLY A 386 -21.12 -22.19 -15.57
C GLY A 386 -21.22 -21.16 -14.42
N SER A 387 -20.18 -21.02 -13.60
CA SER A 387 -20.03 -19.94 -12.60
C SER A 387 -18.57 -19.50 -12.50
N ASN A 388 -18.25 -18.32 -13.06
CA ASN A 388 -16.89 -17.77 -13.04
C ASN A 388 -16.45 -17.42 -11.61
N GLY A 389 -17.36 -16.87 -10.80
CA GLY A 389 -17.09 -16.54 -9.41
C GLY A 389 -16.74 -17.78 -8.59
N SER A 390 -17.56 -18.82 -8.68
CA SER A 390 -17.31 -20.09 -7.98
C SER A 390 -16.03 -20.76 -8.45
N LYS A 391 -15.72 -20.72 -9.77
CA LYS A 391 -14.45 -21.24 -10.31
C LYS A 391 -13.25 -20.52 -9.68
N ALA A 392 -13.27 -19.19 -9.66
CA ALA A 392 -12.17 -18.38 -9.10
C ALA A 392 -11.98 -18.62 -7.59
N VAL A 393 -13.07 -18.71 -6.81
CA VAL A 393 -13.00 -19.02 -5.37
C VAL A 393 -12.38 -20.39 -5.10
N ASN A 394 -12.72 -21.40 -5.91
CA ASN A 394 -12.12 -22.73 -5.75
C ASN A 394 -10.64 -22.75 -6.16
N GLU A 395 -10.27 -22.03 -7.22
CA GLU A 395 -8.88 -21.92 -7.67
C GLU A 395 -7.96 -21.32 -6.59
N VAL A 396 -8.35 -20.19 -5.99
CA VAL A 396 -7.53 -19.53 -4.97
C VAL A 396 -7.44 -20.34 -3.67
N ASN A 397 -8.50 -21.08 -3.32
CA ASN A 397 -8.51 -21.97 -2.16
C ASN A 397 -7.66 -23.22 -2.40
N LYS A 398 -7.68 -23.77 -3.62
CA LYS A 398 -6.80 -24.87 -4.03
C LYS A 398 -5.34 -24.48 -3.86
N LYS A 399 -4.97 -23.27 -4.32
CA LYS A 399 -3.62 -22.75 -4.16
C LYS A 399 -3.22 -22.55 -2.69
N LEU A 400 -4.13 -22.04 -1.86
CA LEU A 400 -3.88 -21.90 -0.42
C LEU A 400 -3.58 -23.26 0.24
N MET A 401 -4.35 -24.31 -0.09
CA MET A 401 -4.11 -25.63 0.47
C MET A 401 -2.78 -26.26 0.01
N GLU A 402 -2.39 -26.07 -1.25
CA GLU A 402 -1.05 -26.48 -1.72
C GLU A 402 0.05 -25.80 -0.92
N THR A 403 -0.11 -24.51 -0.64
CA THR A 403 0.83 -23.74 0.15
C THR A 403 0.86 -24.22 1.60
N GLN A 404 -0.29 -24.47 2.22
CA GLN A 404 -0.38 -25.04 3.57
C GLN A 404 0.32 -26.40 3.64
N PHE A 405 0.08 -27.30 2.69
CA PHE A 405 0.74 -28.61 2.66
C PHE A 405 2.28 -28.50 2.60
N LYS A 406 2.80 -27.56 1.80
CA LYS A 406 4.25 -27.30 1.73
C LYS A 406 4.79 -26.76 3.04
N ILE A 407 4.10 -25.78 3.63
CA ILE A 407 4.43 -25.25 4.96
C ILE A 407 4.52 -26.38 5.98
N ASP A 408 3.52 -27.28 6.00
CA ASP A 408 3.45 -28.37 6.97
C ASP A 408 4.59 -29.37 6.81
N SER A 409 4.92 -29.69 5.56
CA SER A 409 6.06 -30.53 5.22
C SER A 409 7.38 -29.90 5.71
N ILE A 410 7.60 -28.61 5.42
CA ILE A 410 8.81 -27.89 5.81
C ILE A 410 8.91 -27.80 7.34
N SER A 411 7.81 -27.46 8.02
CA SER A 411 7.75 -27.40 9.49
C SER A 411 8.07 -28.76 10.12
N SER A 412 7.53 -29.85 9.59
CA SER A 412 7.84 -31.20 10.10
C SER A 412 9.30 -31.59 9.90
N LEU A 413 9.92 -31.20 8.78
CA LEU A 413 11.35 -31.43 8.54
C LEU A 413 12.22 -30.59 9.49
N TYR A 414 11.84 -29.32 9.70
CA TYR A 414 12.54 -28.40 10.59
C TYR A 414 12.58 -28.90 12.04
N GLU A 415 11.47 -29.47 12.51
CA GLU A 415 11.38 -30.07 13.85
C GLU A 415 12.25 -31.31 14.02
N LYS A 416 12.45 -32.09 12.96
CA LYS A 416 13.19 -33.36 12.98
C LYS A 416 14.69 -33.22 12.80
N THR A 417 15.16 -32.11 12.24
CA THR A 417 16.58 -31.90 11.98
C THR A 417 17.28 -31.22 13.16
N GLU A 418 18.51 -31.63 13.45
CA GLU A 418 19.38 -30.96 14.45
C GLU A 418 20.48 -30.11 13.79
N ASN A 419 20.68 -30.28 12.48
CA ASN A 419 21.72 -29.57 11.73
C ASN A 419 21.33 -28.09 11.50
N ALA A 420 22.21 -27.17 11.91
CA ALA A 420 21.97 -25.72 11.83
C ALA A 420 21.87 -25.20 10.39
N ASP A 421 22.72 -25.67 9.47
CA ASP A 421 22.73 -25.24 8.07
C ASP A 421 21.44 -25.69 7.35
N GLU A 422 20.98 -26.91 7.63
CA GLU A 422 19.72 -27.41 7.08
C GLU A 422 18.51 -26.67 7.67
N LYS A 423 18.55 -26.30 8.95
CA LYS A 423 17.53 -25.42 9.55
C LYS A 423 17.46 -24.07 8.86
N GLU A 424 18.61 -23.44 8.60
CA GLU A 424 18.66 -22.15 7.90
C GLU A 424 18.09 -22.26 6.48
N ARG A 425 18.43 -23.33 5.77
CA ARG A 425 17.87 -23.62 4.44
C ARG A 425 16.34 -23.78 4.47
N LEU A 426 15.81 -24.57 5.40
CA LEU A 426 14.37 -24.79 5.57
C LEU A 426 13.63 -23.49 5.93
N VAL A 427 14.23 -22.63 6.75
CA VAL A 427 13.68 -21.29 7.05
C VAL A 427 13.63 -20.41 5.80
N SER A 428 14.66 -20.47 4.94
CA SER A 428 14.65 -19.75 3.66
C SER A 428 13.55 -20.28 2.74
N GLU A 429 13.42 -21.60 2.60
CA GLU A 429 12.39 -22.24 1.77
C GLU A 429 10.98 -21.89 2.26
N TYR A 430 10.75 -21.93 3.58
CA TYR A 430 9.50 -21.50 4.20
C TYR A 430 9.14 -20.06 3.81
N ARG A 431 10.12 -19.14 3.90
CA ARG A 431 9.93 -17.72 3.53
C ARG A 431 9.59 -17.57 2.05
N ASP A 432 10.24 -18.33 1.18
CA ASP A 432 9.99 -18.29 -0.26
C ASP A 432 8.60 -18.83 -0.62
N VAL A 433 8.13 -19.89 0.07
CA VAL A 433 6.77 -20.41 -0.09
C VAL A 433 5.73 -19.32 0.26
N LEU A 434 5.90 -18.61 1.38
CA LEU A 434 5.02 -17.52 1.77
C LEU A 434 5.07 -16.35 0.78
N LYS A 435 6.26 -15.93 0.35
CA LYS A 435 6.46 -14.84 -0.63
C LYS A 435 5.78 -15.18 -1.96
N ASN A 436 5.92 -16.42 -2.42
CA ASN A 436 5.32 -16.90 -3.66
C ASN A 436 3.79 -16.95 -3.60
N HIS A 437 3.22 -17.40 -2.46
CA HIS A 437 1.77 -17.41 -2.28
C HIS A 437 1.19 -16.00 -2.18
N HIS A 438 1.86 -15.08 -1.49
CA HIS A 438 1.48 -13.66 -1.47
C HIS A 438 1.47 -13.05 -2.88
N ARG A 439 2.54 -13.28 -3.67
CA ARG A 439 2.63 -12.83 -5.07
C ARG A 439 1.53 -13.42 -5.95
N TYR A 440 1.25 -14.71 -5.82
CA TYR A 440 0.13 -15.35 -6.50
C TYR A 440 -1.20 -14.69 -6.13
N SER A 441 -1.44 -14.51 -4.83
CA SER A 441 -2.68 -13.94 -4.31
C SER A 441 -2.87 -12.50 -4.80
N LEU A 442 -1.80 -11.72 -4.90
CA LEU A 442 -1.81 -10.40 -5.54
C LEU A 442 -2.23 -10.48 -7.00
N GLY A 443 -1.59 -11.34 -7.79
CA GLY A 443 -1.95 -11.56 -9.19
C GLY A 443 -3.44 -11.91 -9.34
N PHE A 444 -3.91 -12.87 -8.53
CA PHE A 444 -5.30 -13.30 -8.49
C PHE A 444 -6.26 -12.16 -8.12
N ILE A 445 -5.93 -11.36 -7.09
CA ILE A 445 -6.72 -10.18 -6.69
C ILE A 445 -6.83 -9.22 -7.86
N PHE A 446 -5.74 -8.94 -8.57
CA PHE A 446 -5.75 -8.01 -9.68
C PHE A 446 -6.56 -8.54 -10.86
N GLU A 447 -6.46 -9.81 -11.20
CA GLU A 447 -7.29 -10.43 -12.23
C GLU A 447 -8.78 -10.38 -11.86
N ASN A 448 -9.11 -10.58 -10.59
CA ASN A 448 -10.47 -10.66 -10.06
C ASN A 448 -10.95 -9.39 -9.34
N ILE A 449 -10.31 -8.24 -9.54
CA ILE A 449 -10.50 -7.05 -8.68
C ILE A 449 -11.93 -6.51 -8.61
N ASN A 450 -12.76 -6.83 -9.61
CA ASN A 450 -14.17 -6.44 -9.71
C ASN A 450 -15.14 -7.58 -9.36
N SER A 451 -14.65 -8.68 -8.82
CA SER A 451 -15.40 -9.88 -8.40
C SER A 451 -15.24 -10.07 -6.90
N LEU A 452 -16.28 -10.56 -6.23
CA LEU A 452 -16.18 -10.95 -4.82
C LEU A 452 -15.11 -12.03 -4.58
N ALA A 453 -14.64 -12.75 -5.60
CA ALA A 453 -13.49 -13.65 -5.44
C ALA A 453 -12.23 -12.93 -4.90
N ALA A 454 -12.02 -11.64 -5.21
CA ALA A 454 -10.92 -10.86 -4.64
C ALA A 454 -11.06 -10.66 -3.11
N TYR A 455 -12.29 -10.64 -2.59
CA TYR A 455 -12.54 -10.63 -1.14
C TYR A 455 -12.03 -11.92 -0.49
N THR A 456 -12.20 -13.08 -1.14
CA THR A 456 -11.66 -14.35 -0.62
C THR A 456 -10.15 -14.28 -0.51
N ALA A 457 -9.47 -13.82 -1.57
CA ALA A 457 -8.02 -13.76 -1.64
C ALA A 457 -7.39 -12.79 -0.62
N ILE A 458 -7.93 -11.57 -0.47
CA ILE A 458 -7.38 -10.57 0.46
C ILE A 458 -7.53 -11.00 1.92
N ASN A 459 -8.53 -11.82 2.25
CA ASN A 459 -8.80 -12.31 3.60
C ASN A 459 -8.25 -13.73 3.87
N GLN A 460 -7.44 -14.30 2.97
CA GLN A 460 -6.87 -15.64 3.19
C GLN A 460 -5.94 -15.66 4.39
N GLN A 461 -5.93 -16.81 5.08
CA GLN A 461 -5.02 -17.11 6.18
C GLN A 461 -4.29 -18.42 5.90
N TYR A 462 -3.00 -18.44 6.22
CA TYR A 462 -2.22 -19.68 6.21
C TYR A 462 -2.68 -20.58 7.35
N ARG A 463 -2.59 -20.12 8.61
CA ARG A 463 -3.02 -20.84 9.83
C ARG A 463 -3.34 -19.86 10.95
N ASN A 464 -4.33 -20.17 11.81
CA ASN A 464 -4.55 -19.55 13.11
C ASN A 464 -4.36 -18.01 13.20
N GLY A 465 -4.89 -17.24 12.23
CA GLY A 465 -4.77 -15.78 12.22
C GLY A 465 -3.58 -15.20 11.44
N ASP A 466 -2.70 -16.04 10.88
CA ASP A 466 -1.63 -15.60 9.98
C ASP A 466 -2.20 -15.32 8.59
N TYR A 467 -2.64 -14.08 8.37
CA TYR A 467 -3.16 -13.67 7.06
C TYR A 467 -2.05 -13.62 6.01
N VAL A 468 -2.43 -13.95 4.77
CA VAL A 468 -1.62 -13.72 3.58
C VAL A 468 -1.29 -12.23 3.47
N PHE A 469 -2.27 -11.36 3.76
CA PHE A 469 -2.11 -9.91 3.80
C PHE A 469 -2.34 -9.39 5.22
N ASN A 470 -1.28 -9.12 5.98
CA ASN A 470 -1.37 -8.58 7.35
C ASN A 470 -0.45 -7.39 7.62
N THR A 471 0.40 -6.99 6.68
CA THR A 471 1.40 -5.95 6.95
C THR A 471 0.88 -4.56 6.59
N ILE A 472 1.50 -3.53 7.18
CA ILE A 472 1.28 -2.13 6.77
C ILE A 472 1.54 -1.94 5.27
N LYS A 473 2.46 -2.71 4.68
CA LYS A 473 2.76 -2.64 3.24
C LYS A 473 1.60 -3.16 2.38
N ASP A 474 0.73 -3.99 2.96
CA ASP A 474 -0.43 -4.56 2.27
C ASP A 474 -1.68 -3.67 2.35
N LEU A 475 -1.67 -2.64 3.22
CA LEU A 475 -2.79 -1.71 3.42
C LEU A 475 -3.29 -1.10 2.11
N GLN A 476 -2.36 -0.88 1.18
CA GLN A 476 -2.68 -0.36 -0.13
C GLN A 476 -3.54 -1.30 -0.97
N TYR A 477 -3.39 -2.62 -0.82
CA TYR A 477 -4.19 -3.62 -1.52
C TYR A 477 -5.58 -3.72 -0.92
N TYR A 478 -5.69 -3.71 0.41
CA TYR A 478 -6.97 -3.58 1.11
C TYR A 478 -7.76 -2.38 0.59
N LYS A 479 -7.12 -1.21 0.47
CA LYS A 479 -7.76 -0.02 -0.10
C LYS A 479 -8.22 -0.22 -1.56
N ILE A 480 -7.37 -0.78 -2.43
CA ILE A 480 -7.72 -0.98 -3.84
C ILE A 480 -8.91 -1.94 -3.97
N VAL A 481 -8.89 -3.08 -3.26
CA VAL A 481 -9.96 -4.07 -3.28
C VAL A 481 -11.24 -3.46 -2.73
N THR A 482 -11.16 -2.78 -1.58
CA THR A 482 -12.30 -2.08 -0.96
C THR A 482 -12.94 -1.06 -1.89
N ASP A 483 -12.14 -0.16 -2.48
CA ASP A 483 -12.62 0.88 -3.38
C ASP A 483 -13.28 0.27 -4.62
N SER A 484 -12.71 -0.81 -5.16
CA SER A 484 -13.23 -1.53 -6.31
C SER A 484 -14.57 -2.22 -5.99
N LEU A 485 -14.61 -3.04 -4.94
CA LEU A 485 -15.79 -3.81 -4.57
C LEU A 485 -16.93 -2.93 -4.07
N THR A 486 -16.64 -1.85 -3.35
CA THR A 486 -17.67 -0.91 -2.85
C THR A 486 -18.47 -0.30 -4.01
N ARG A 487 -17.84 -0.03 -5.16
CA ARG A 487 -18.54 0.52 -6.33
C ARG A 487 -19.57 -0.43 -6.93
N ARG A 488 -19.33 -1.74 -6.86
CA ARG A 488 -20.16 -2.76 -7.53
C ARG A 488 -21.08 -3.52 -6.57
N TYR A 489 -20.66 -3.72 -5.33
CA TYR A 489 -21.29 -4.58 -4.35
C TYR A 489 -21.55 -3.84 -3.03
N SER A 490 -22.01 -2.59 -3.10
CA SER A 490 -22.24 -1.72 -1.93
C SER A 490 -23.21 -2.27 -0.89
N ARG A 491 -24.04 -3.25 -1.26
CA ARG A 491 -24.99 -3.95 -0.36
C ARG A 491 -24.47 -5.28 0.18
N SER A 492 -23.31 -5.75 -0.26
CA SER A 492 -22.72 -6.99 0.24
C SER A 492 -22.18 -6.77 1.66
N LYS A 493 -22.58 -7.62 2.61
CA LYS A 493 -22.11 -7.54 4.00
C LYS A 493 -20.60 -7.73 4.10
N HIS A 494 -20.05 -8.63 3.30
CA HIS A 494 -18.61 -8.87 3.16
C HIS A 494 -17.86 -7.59 2.74
N VAL A 495 -18.40 -6.84 1.78
CA VAL A 495 -17.78 -5.61 1.29
C VAL A 495 -17.90 -4.47 2.31
N ILE A 496 -19.02 -4.39 3.03
CA ILE A 496 -19.19 -3.45 4.14
C ILE A 496 -18.17 -3.73 5.24
N ALA A 497 -18.05 -4.99 5.69
CA ALA A 497 -17.07 -5.39 6.68
C ALA A 497 -15.63 -5.16 6.21
N LEU A 498 -15.31 -5.45 4.95
CA LEU A 498 -14.00 -5.16 4.37
C LEU A 498 -13.68 -3.66 4.40
N LYS A 499 -14.67 -2.81 4.09
CA LYS A 499 -14.53 -1.36 4.11
C LYS A 499 -14.27 -0.83 5.52
N GLU A 500 -14.99 -1.34 6.51
CA GLU A 500 -14.80 -1.00 7.92
C GLU A 500 -13.42 -1.44 8.40
N ASN A 501 -13.04 -2.70 8.18
CA ASN A 501 -11.72 -3.22 8.53
C ASN A 501 -10.60 -2.43 7.85
N THR A 502 -10.73 -2.11 6.56
CA THR A 502 -9.75 -1.29 5.83
C THR A 502 -9.61 0.10 6.45
N LYS A 503 -10.73 0.73 6.85
CA LYS A 503 -10.72 2.02 7.54
C LYS A 503 -9.98 1.89 8.88
N GLU A 504 -10.29 0.88 9.68
CA GLU A 504 -9.61 0.63 10.95
C GLU A 504 -8.10 0.42 10.78
N MET A 505 -7.69 -0.34 9.76
CA MET A 505 -6.27 -0.52 9.46
C MET A 505 -5.57 0.78 9.05
N ILE A 506 -6.24 1.63 8.26
CA ILE A 506 -5.72 2.96 7.86
C ILE A 506 -5.61 3.87 9.09
N ASP A 507 -6.65 3.93 9.90
CA ASP A 507 -6.70 4.75 11.11
C ASP A 507 -5.64 4.28 12.13
N GLY A 508 -5.49 2.96 12.28
CA GLY A 508 -4.43 2.33 13.09
C GLY A 508 -3.03 2.68 12.59
N TYR A 509 -2.79 2.61 11.27
CA TYR A 509 -1.53 3.02 10.67
C TYR A 509 -1.23 4.50 10.90
N ASN A 510 -2.21 5.39 10.66
CA ASN A 510 -2.06 6.82 10.88
C ASN A 510 -1.77 7.12 12.36
N SER A 511 -2.43 6.40 13.27
CA SER A 511 -2.20 6.50 14.71
C SER A 511 -0.80 6.03 15.10
N GLN A 512 -0.32 4.89 14.58
CA GLN A 512 1.04 4.40 14.81
C GLN A 512 2.09 5.35 14.22
N ARG A 513 1.84 5.93 13.04
CA ARG A 513 2.68 6.95 12.42
C ARG A 513 2.76 8.19 13.30
N LEU A 514 1.64 8.64 13.86
CA LEU A 514 1.60 9.75 14.80
C LEU A 514 2.32 9.39 16.12
N MET A 515 2.12 8.19 16.66
CA MET A 515 2.82 7.72 17.86
C MET A 515 4.34 7.63 17.64
N SER A 516 4.80 7.20 16.47
CA SER A 516 6.22 7.19 16.13
C SER A 516 6.78 8.60 15.90
N MET A 517 5.93 9.59 15.60
CA MET A 517 6.30 11.00 15.61
C MET A 517 6.34 11.59 17.03
N VAL A 518 5.45 11.16 17.93
CA VAL A 518 5.38 11.61 19.34
C VAL A 518 6.47 10.98 20.22
N LYS A 519 6.88 9.73 19.96
CA LYS A 519 7.95 9.03 20.72
C LYS A 519 9.36 9.54 20.40
N LYS A 520 9.53 10.42 19.41
CA LYS A 520 10.80 11.08 19.08
C LYS A 520 10.86 12.39 19.88
N GLU A 521 11.79 12.47 20.83
CA GLU A 521 11.84 13.46 21.92
C GLU A 521 11.66 14.94 21.52
N ASN A 522 11.00 15.71 22.40
CA ASN A 522 10.67 17.15 22.35
C ASN A 522 9.64 17.63 21.31
N PHE A 523 8.65 16.80 20.98
CA PHE A 523 7.47 17.30 20.27
C PHE A 523 6.43 17.88 21.25
N HIS A 524 6.28 19.20 21.24
CA HIS A 524 5.05 19.84 21.68
C HIS A 524 3.98 19.55 20.63
N LEU A 525 2.75 19.22 21.07
CA LEU A 525 1.62 19.13 20.13
C LEU A 525 1.58 20.40 19.28
N PRO A 526 1.29 20.31 17.96
CA PRO A 526 1.19 21.49 17.12
C PRO A 526 0.18 22.44 17.75
N GLU A 527 0.59 23.65 18.08
CA GLU A 527 -0.31 24.58 18.76
C GLU A 527 -1.53 24.86 17.88
N ILE A 528 -2.70 24.89 18.49
CA ILE A 528 -3.91 25.41 17.88
C ILE A 528 -4.27 26.68 18.63
N SER A 529 -4.20 27.82 17.93
CA SER A 529 -4.69 29.12 18.39
C SER A 529 -5.68 29.57 17.33
N LEU A 530 -6.96 29.51 17.66
CA LEU A 530 -8.05 29.81 16.74
C LEU A 530 -9.13 30.63 17.47
N PRO A 531 -9.90 31.46 16.74
CA PRO A 531 -10.98 32.26 17.32
C PRO A 531 -12.01 31.38 18.04
N GLY A 532 -12.29 31.70 19.30
CA GLY A 532 -13.39 31.11 20.07
C GLY A 532 -14.70 31.86 19.87
N MET A 533 -15.74 31.48 20.64
CA MET A 533 -17.08 32.08 20.53
C MET A 533 -17.16 33.60 20.79
N LYS A 534 -16.14 34.18 21.46
CA LYS A 534 -16.04 35.62 21.74
C LYS A 534 -15.02 36.31 20.82
N GLU A 535 -14.68 35.69 19.70
CA GLU A 535 -13.69 36.13 18.70
C GLU A 535 -12.25 36.28 19.20
N ASN A 536 -12.00 36.05 20.48
CA ASN A 536 -10.66 35.91 21.02
C ASN A 536 -10.11 34.51 20.73
N ASP A 537 -8.84 34.46 20.35
CA ASP A 537 -8.11 33.21 20.17
C ASP A 537 -8.06 32.39 21.47
N VAL A 538 -8.47 31.12 21.39
CA VAL A 538 -8.32 30.16 22.49
C VAL A 538 -7.22 29.18 22.12
N LYS A 539 -6.14 29.14 22.91
CA LYS A 539 -5.01 28.24 22.66
C LYS A 539 -5.28 26.84 23.21
N LEU A 540 -4.94 25.79 22.47
CA LEU A 540 -5.02 24.41 22.96
C LEU A 540 -4.08 24.20 24.16
N SER A 541 -2.90 24.82 24.15
CA SER A 541 -1.97 24.77 25.29
C SER A 541 -2.51 25.36 26.60
N SER A 542 -3.57 26.18 26.55
CA SER A 542 -4.24 26.69 27.78
C SER A 542 -4.86 25.58 28.63
N LEU A 543 -5.03 24.37 28.06
CA LEU A 543 -5.59 23.21 28.73
C LEU A 543 -4.55 22.27 29.32
N LYS A 544 -3.28 22.69 29.37
CA LYS A 544 -2.20 21.92 30.00
C LYS A 544 -2.58 21.53 31.43
N GLY A 545 -2.44 20.24 31.77
CA GLY A 545 -2.85 19.69 33.07
C GLY A 545 -4.19 18.96 33.04
N LYS A 546 -5.03 19.17 32.01
CA LYS A 546 -6.28 18.44 31.80
C LYS A 546 -6.08 17.26 30.85
N ILE A 547 -6.97 16.27 30.90
CA ILE A 547 -7.18 15.31 29.83
C ILE A 547 -8.06 15.99 28.79
N VAL A 548 -7.58 16.16 27.55
CA VAL A 548 -8.31 16.93 26.53
C VAL A 548 -8.74 16.02 25.40
N LEU A 549 -10.03 16.00 25.07
CA LEU A 549 -10.52 15.47 23.81
C LEU A 549 -10.46 16.59 22.77
N LEU A 550 -9.50 16.53 21.85
CA LEU A 550 -9.42 17.43 20.71
C LEU A 550 -10.32 16.88 19.60
N ASN A 551 -11.40 17.58 19.29
CA ASN A 551 -12.47 17.14 18.39
C ASN A 551 -12.51 18.04 17.14
N PHE A 552 -12.43 17.47 15.95
CA PHE A 552 -12.58 18.17 14.67
C PHE A 552 -13.95 17.87 14.08
N TRP A 553 -14.71 18.90 13.73
CA TRP A 553 -16.10 18.78 13.30
C TRP A 553 -16.54 19.91 12.37
N ALA A 554 -17.75 19.84 11.82
CA ALA A 554 -18.38 20.95 11.12
C ALA A 554 -19.90 20.79 11.09
N THR A 555 -20.64 21.89 11.00
CA THR A 555 -22.13 21.89 10.95
C THR A 555 -22.67 21.21 9.70
N TRP A 556 -21.92 21.23 8.59
CA TRP A 556 -22.31 20.55 7.35
C TRP A 556 -22.12 19.03 7.37
N SER A 557 -21.54 18.47 8.45
CA SER A 557 -21.33 17.03 8.62
C SER A 557 -22.35 16.45 9.59
N ARG A 558 -23.31 15.68 9.06
CA ARG A 558 -24.32 15.01 9.88
C ARG A 558 -23.71 14.07 10.93
N GLU A 559 -22.68 13.32 10.56
CA GLU A 559 -21.96 12.43 11.49
C GLU A 559 -21.29 13.24 12.62
N SER A 560 -20.81 14.45 12.32
CA SER A 560 -20.23 15.35 13.32
C SER A 560 -21.26 15.80 14.35
N ILE A 561 -22.44 16.22 13.90
CA ILE A 561 -23.55 16.63 14.79
C ILE A 561 -23.96 15.46 15.69
N GLU A 562 -24.23 14.29 15.12
CA GLU A 562 -24.64 13.10 15.86
C GLU A 562 -23.61 12.70 16.94
N LYS A 563 -22.31 12.74 16.62
CA LYS A 563 -21.26 12.44 17.61
C LYS A 563 -21.11 13.52 18.66
N ASN A 564 -21.26 14.80 18.32
CA ASN A 564 -21.17 15.88 19.31
C ASN A 564 -22.27 15.76 20.37
N LEU A 565 -23.49 15.39 19.98
CA LEU A 565 -24.56 15.13 20.95
C LEU A 565 -24.20 14.00 21.92
N ALA A 566 -23.57 12.92 21.43
CA ALA A 566 -23.10 11.81 22.27
C ALA A 566 -21.98 12.22 23.25
N LEU A 567 -21.22 13.28 22.95
CA LEU A 567 -20.16 13.78 23.84
C LEU A 567 -20.71 14.50 25.08
N LYS A 568 -21.99 14.91 25.11
CA LYS A 568 -22.59 15.60 26.26
C LYS A 568 -22.56 14.73 27.53
N ASP A 569 -22.87 13.45 27.40
CA ASP A 569 -22.84 12.49 28.51
C ASP A 569 -21.42 12.25 29.01
N LEU A 570 -20.47 12.12 28.08
CA LEU A 570 -19.06 11.97 28.43
C LEU A 570 -18.53 13.22 29.16
N TYR A 571 -18.82 14.40 28.62
CA TYR A 571 -18.36 15.67 29.17
C TYR A 571 -18.93 15.92 30.56
N SER A 572 -20.24 15.74 30.74
CA SER A 572 -20.89 15.93 32.05
C SER A 572 -20.30 15.00 33.12
N LYS A 573 -20.02 13.74 32.77
CA LYS A 573 -19.45 12.72 33.67
C LYS A 573 -18.02 13.02 34.09
N TYR A 574 -17.17 13.53 33.20
CA TYR A 574 -15.73 13.64 33.44
C TYR A 574 -15.20 15.07 33.61
N ARG A 575 -15.93 16.13 33.24
CA ARG A 575 -15.41 17.52 33.30
C ARG A 575 -14.90 17.92 34.68
N LYS A 576 -15.59 17.48 35.75
CA LYS A 576 -15.19 17.72 37.14
C LYS A 576 -13.93 16.96 37.58
N ARG A 577 -13.45 15.99 36.78
CA ARG A 577 -12.29 15.12 37.06
C ARG A 577 -11.05 15.52 36.23
N GLY A 578 -11.04 16.75 35.72
CA GLY A 578 -9.94 17.28 34.92
C GLY A 578 -9.98 16.83 33.45
N PHE A 579 -11.17 16.57 32.91
CA PHE A 579 -11.39 16.33 31.48
C PHE A 579 -11.93 17.61 30.82
N GLU A 580 -11.51 17.87 29.58
CA GLU A 580 -11.99 18.98 28.76
C GLU A 580 -12.22 18.53 27.32
N ILE A 581 -13.16 19.14 26.61
CA ILE A 581 -13.27 18.99 25.16
C ILE A 581 -12.84 20.32 24.52
N TYR A 582 -11.90 20.23 23.59
CA TYR A 582 -11.48 21.36 22.76
C TYR A 582 -11.89 21.04 21.31
N SER A 583 -12.89 21.76 20.82
CA SER A 583 -13.59 21.43 19.59
C SER A 583 -13.25 22.43 18.50
N VAL A 584 -12.62 21.96 17.41
CA VAL A 584 -12.21 22.73 16.23
C VAL A 584 -13.26 22.53 15.15
N SER A 585 -14.05 23.56 14.88
CA SER A 585 -14.96 23.61 13.75
C SER A 585 -14.21 23.96 12.46
N LEU A 586 -14.62 23.34 11.36
CA LEU A 586 -14.15 23.59 9.99
C LEU A 586 -15.24 24.24 9.14
N ASP A 587 -16.14 24.97 9.79
CA ASP A 587 -17.15 25.79 9.13
C ASP A 587 -16.50 27.07 8.59
N ASN A 588 -16.88 27.46 7.37
CA ASN A 588 -16.39 28.72 6.78
C ASN A 588 -17.24 29.93 7.22
N SER A 589 -18.20 29.74 8.15
CA SER A 589 -19.13 30.77 8.62
C SER A 589 -19.25 30.73 10.15
N MET A 590 -18.81 31.81 10.78
CA MET A 590 -18.89 32.02 12.23
C MET A 590 -20.34 31.95 12.74
N ASP A 591 -21.28 32.60 12.05
CA ASP A 591 -22.68 32.69 12.49
C ASP A 591 -23.37 31.33 12.52
N LYS A 592 -23.16 30.50 11.49
CA LYS A 592 -23.74 29.15 11.41
C LYS A 592 -23.20 28.24 12.51
N TRP A 593 -21.89 28.30 12.73
CA TRP A 593 -21.23 27.56 13.80
C TRP A 593 -21.72 27.99 15.19
N LEU A 594 -21.80 29.29 15.45
CA LEU A 594 -22.31 29.84 16.71
C LEU A 594 -23.78 29.47 16.95
N TYR A 595 -24.61 29.48 15.90
CA TYR A 595 -26.00 29.04 15.99
C TYR A 595 -26.09 27.59 16.44
N GLU A 596 -25.34 26.68 15.80
CA GLU A 596 -25.40 25.24 16.10
C GLU A 596 -24.95 24.93 17.53
N ILE A 597 -23.86 25.55 17.98
CA ILE A 597 -23.37 25.40 19.36
C ILE A 597 -24.45 25.78 20.37
N LYS A 598 -25.15 26.90 20.14
CA LYS A 598 -26.21 27.40 21.03
C LYS A 598 -27.45 26.52 20.96
N PHE A 599 -27.81 26.07 19.76
CA PHE A 599 -28.96 25.21 19.52
C PHE A 599 -28.82 23.85 20.21
N ASP A 600 -27.65 23.21 20.08
CA ASP A 600 -27.35 21.89 20.67
C ASP A 600 -26.88 21.95 22.13
N ASP A 601 -26.73 23.16 22.69
CA ASP A 601 -26.25 23.39 24.06
C ASP A 601 -24.90 22.68 24.33
N LEU A 602 -23.90 22.97 23.48
CA LEU A 602 -22.57 22.37 23.56
C LEU A 602 -21.66 23.19 24.51
N SER A 603 -21.57 22.75 25.77
CA SER A 603 -21.01 23.56 26.87
C SER A 603 -19.47 23.54 27.05
N TRP A 604 -18.71 23.01 26.10
CA TRP A 604 -17.24 22.93 26.20
C TRP A 604 -16.53 24.01 25.38
N ILE A 605 -15.22 23.91 25.19
CA ILE A 605 -14.46 24.90 24.43
C ILE A 605 -14.63 24.64 22.95
N HIS A 606 -15.05 25.68 22.22
CA HIS A 606 -15.16 25.65 20.76
C HIS A 606 -14.33 26.76 20.14
N VAL A 607 -13.60 26.41 19.09
CA VAL A 607 -12.89 27.31 18.19
C VAL A 607 -13.24 26.99 16.74
N ILE A 608 -13.04 27.94 15.83
CA ILE A 608 -13.35 27.79 14.41
C ILE A 608 -12.13 28.09 13.54
N ASP A 609 -11.92 27.27 12.51
CA ASP A 609 -10.95 27.51 11.43
C ASP A 609 -11.72 27.65 10.10
N THR A 610 -11.92 28.89 9.68
CA THR A 610 -12.71 29.22 8.49
C THR A 610 -11.98 28.97 7.17
N LEU A 611 -10.74 28.45 7.22
CA LEU A 611 -9.91 28.23 6.04
C LEU A 611 -10.11 26.86 5.39
N TYR A 612 -11.12 26.08 5.80
CA TYR A 612 -11.39 24.76 5.21
C TYR A 612 -11.64 24.87 3.68
N PRO A 613 -11.00 24.01 2.85
CA PRO A 613 -10.23 22.81 3.20
C PRO A 613 -8.75 23.03 3.54
N ASN A 614 -8.23 24.25 3.45
CA ASN A 614 -6.83 24.62 3.70
C ASN A 614 -6.51 24.91 5.18
N SER A 615 -7.30 24.38 6.12
CA SER A 615 -7.12 24.57 7.56
C SER A 615 -5.71 24.15 8.00
N ARG A 616 -5.00 25.05 8.69
CA ARG A 616 -3.67 24.74 9.23
C ARG A 616 -3.76 23.73 10.37
N ALA A 617 -4.85 23.74 11.14
CA ALA A 617 -5.11 22.76 12.18
C ALA A 617 -5.32 21.37 11.56
N LEU A 618 -6.10 21.25 10.48
CA LEU A 618 -6.24 19.99 9.72
C LEU A 618 -4.89 19.44 9.25
N MET A 619 -4.07 20.30 8.61
CA MET A 619 -2.77 19.88 8.09
C MET A 619 -1.81 19.48 9.21
N SER A 620 -1.78 20.25 10.29
CA SER A 620 -0.84 20.06 11.40
C SER A 620 -1.17 18.81 12.22
N TYR A 621 -2.45 18.45 12.31
CA TYR A 621 -2.91 17.21 12.93
C TYR A 621 -3.10 16.06 11.94
N ASN A 622 -2.91 16.30 10.62
CA ASN A 622 -3.11 15.33 9.56
C ASN A 622 -4.52 14.68 9.60
N VAL A 623 -5.53 15.51 9.82
CA VAL A 623 -6.94 15.09 9.80
C VAL A 623 -7.42 15.11 8.35
N SER A 624 -7.88 13.97 7.84
CA SER A 624 -8.29 13.79 6.43
C SER A 624 -9.78 13.53 6.24
N SER A 625 -10.52 13.37 7.34
CA SER A 625 -11.98 13.28 7.38
C SER A 625 -12.49 13.76 8.74
N ILE A 626 -13.73 14.23 8.80
CA ILE A 626 -14.43 14.60 10.04
C ILE A 626 -15.73 13.80 10.17
N PRO A 627 -16.23 13.57 11.40
CA PRO A 627 -15.63 13.95 12.68
C PRO A 627 -14.38 13.14 13.02
N PHE A 628 -13.40 13.79 13.68
CA PHE A 628 -12.16 13.15 14.12
C PHE A 628 -11.78 13.58 15.53
N ASN A 629 -11.35 12.65 16.37
CA ASN A 629 -11.02 12.93 17.78
C ASN A 629 -9.60 12.47 18.14
N TYR A 630 -8.91 13.25 18.96
CA TYR A 630 -7.69 12.87 19.68
C TYR A 630 -7.91 12.98 21.18
N LEU A 631 -7.34 12.07 21.97
CA LEU A 631 -7.26 12.20 23.43
C LEU A 631 -5.85 12.60 23.86
N ILE A 632 -5.74 13.69 24.60
CA ILE A 632 -4.49 14.30 25.06
C ILE A 632 -4.41 14.12 26.59
N GLY A 633 -3.27 13.67 27.12
CA GLY A 633 -3.06 13.39 28.55
C GLY A 633 -2.81 14.64 29.41
N ARG A 634 -2.68 14.45 30.73
CA ARG A 634 -2.48 15.53 31.73
C ARG A 634 -1.12 16.23 31.64
N ILE A 635 -0.09 15.51 31.25
CA ILE A 635 1.14 16.10 30.67
C ILE A 635 0.80 16.26 29.19
N LEU A 636 1.30 17.26 28.45
CA LEU A 636 1.19 17.31 26.98
C LEU A 636 2.03 16.17 26.33
N LYS A 637 1.77 14.94 26.76
CA LYS A 637 2.13 13.61 26.29
C LYS A 637 0.79 12.87 26.19
N PRO A 638 0.42 12.34 25.02
CA PRO A 638 -0.86 11.65 24.87
C PRO A 638 -0.92 10.40 25.77
N LEU A 639 -2.02 10.25 26.51
CA LEU A 639 -2.51 8.97 27.00
C LEU A 639 -3.60 8.56 26.00
N LEU A 640 -3.30 7.62 25.09
CA LEU A 640 -4.23 7.23 24.04
C LEU A 640 -4.65 5.76 24.25
N GLN A 641 -5.81 5.58 24.87
CA GLN A 641 -6.62 4.36 24.78
C GLN A 641 -7.83 4.64 23.89
N ARG A 642 -8.29 3.60 23.16
CA ARG A 642 -9.50 3.62 22.31
C ARG A 642 -10.73 3.89 23.21
N ILE A 643 -11.49 4.95 22.94
CA ILE A 643 -12.85 5.19 23.50
C ILE A 643 -13.81 5.29 22.33
#